data_AF-A0AAD3T6I4-F1
#
_entry.id   AF-A0AAD3T6I4-F1
#
_cell.length_a   1.000
_cell.length_b   1.000
_cell.length_c   1.000
_cell.angle_alpha   90.00
_cell.angle_beta   90.00
_cell.angle_gamma   90.00
#
_symmetry.space_group_name_H-M   'P 1'
#
loop_
_entity.id
_entity.type
_entity.pdbx_description
1 polymer ?
#
loop_
_entity_poly.entity_id
_entity_poly.type
_entity_poly.pdbx_seq_one_letter_code
_entity_poly.pdbx_strand_id
1 'polypeptide(L)'
;MGSTSLVGTEVPILGTNFINLVKVSVPDTCAAARGSPAVAPLTEDAASCVVIGTPPTYLIWRIRKNYPLFLEIFELSADKESLIAGLCIIFPEPLSPFAYICKNEINAASCNPYLLYTLSVSGVAYLLQLKNISTYASFTGFSPSEIIWFELQNSPDYGPITAISAKAGCLVIGRDDGSIACFRMGLLDLDAPGFMHELRDDAILGRLWGFMSRGRTAGLVKDVAISDIHGTKVIFVLHVDGTLRAWDLLSRAKIFSHSVTIPGTTIARMWVGEVNHNPNAICLAILHKQILEVDADGIYIHILNVTLGDRITLSVDSSVQCISLSEGELIDVKLTPNKIWVLKEGELLVQDLLCPNGNLEHQCYTLQEAFIADQLFQSSTLSLDDLFRITCSIFSSAKAQVIAFVSSIFLHRLLHPGVHNSIVLREVLEVYNKHWTDAEFQAFTVVDLKREISLLIEHEAVSGNAFSVFKCWRDLCTRYFECWCKKNAPYALFIDSMSGAVGLIRENSVSLFRCLEDIELLVQGTSHELDDFMKSGLNTSGDDLENEILFEVLHCNKYLRQQFGSVVAPIFHQLVVSFPTISTDSVVVDLLKTLESGCDSSSAELDVSELGVNFALQRKNTEHKSLRRFSVDMLAYLHALIRQS
;
A
#
# COMPACT_ATOMS: atom_id res chain seq x y z
N MET A 1 12.49 -11.54 -18.72
CA MET A 1 11.72 -11.65 -17.46
C MET A 1 12.77 -11.74 -16.37
N GLY A 2 13.04 -10.64 -15.66
CA GLY A 2 13.94 -10.68 -14.51
C GLY A 2 13.35 -11.59 -13.43
N SER A 3 14.18 -12.26 -12.64
CA SER A 3 13.71 -12.96 -11.44
C SER A 3 13.15 -11.93 -10.47
N THR A 4 11.89 -12.13 -10.06
CA THR A 4 11.31 -11.46 -8.90
C THR A 4 11.61 -12.31 -7.68
N SER A 5 12.29 -11.73 -6.68
CA SER A 5 12.55 -12.40 -5.41
C SER A 5 11.65 -11.80 -4.33
N LEU A 6 11.00 -12.66 -3.55
CA LEU A 6 10.20 -12.22 -2.41
C LEU A 6 11.13 -11.93 -1.24
N VAL A 7 11.22 -10.66 -0.85
CA VAL A 7 12.20 -10.19 0.17
C VAL A 7 11.53 -9.85 1.49
N GLY A 8 10.24 -9.50 1.47
CA GLY A 8 9.58 -8.99 2.67
C GLY A 8 8.06 -9.07 2.62
N THR A 9 7.47 -8.63 3.73
CA THR A 9 6.03 -8.60 3.91
C THR A 9 5.60 -7.37 4.71
N GLU A 10 4.37 -6.94 4.46
CA GLU A 10 3.71 -5.87 5.19
C GLU A 10 3.20 -6.35 6.56
N VAL A 11 3.46 -5.56 7.60
CA VAL A 11 3.02 -5.83 8.98
C VAL A 11 2.18 -4.65 9.50
N PRO A 12 0.95 -4.88 9.99
CA PRO A 12 0.11 -3.82 10.54
C PRO A 12 0.67 -3.30 11.86
N ILE A 13 0.57 -1.98 12.08
CA ILE A 13 0.85 -1.39 13.39
C ILE A 13 -0.35 -1.63 14.31
N LEU A 14 -0.15 -2.38 15.40
CA LEU A 14 -1.20 -2.67 16.37
C LEU A 14 -1.76 -1.37 16.97
N GLY A 15 -3.09 -1.23 16.96
CA GLY A 15 -3.80 -0.08 17.56
C GLY A 15 -4.34 0.95 16.56
N THR A 16 -3.98 0.90 15.27
CA THR A 16 -4.53 1.84 14.27
C THR A 16 -6.04 1.67 14.05
N ASN A 17 -6.57 0.46 14.30
CA ASN A 17 -7.99 0.17 14.16
C ASN A 17 -8.86 0.86 15.22
N PHE A 18 -8.24 1.44 16.26
CA PHE A 18 -8.91 2.09 17.40
C PHE A 18 -8.39 3.51 17.66
N ILE A 19 -7.99 4.22 16.60
CA ILE A 19 -7.52 5.62 16.76
C ILE A 19 -8.67 6.49 17.21
N ASN A 20 -8.55 7.06 18.41
CA ASN A 20 -9.45 8.11 18.87
C ASN A 20 -9.11 9.41 18.13
N LEU A 21 -9.94 9.73 17.14
CA LEU A 21 -9.86 10.97 16.37
C LEU A 21 -10.52 12.12 17.13
N VAL A 22 -9.70 13.08 17.56
CA VAL A 22 -10.18 14.36 18.08
C VAL A 22 -10.65 15.21 16.90
N LYS A 23 -11.91 15.66 16.93
CA LYS A 23 -12.47 16.49 15.85
C LYS A 23 -12.31 17.97 16.17
N VAL A 24 -11.77 18.73 15.22
CA VAL A 24 -11.57 20.18 15.33
C VAL A 24 -12.05 20.85 14.05
N SER A 25 -12.87 21.89 14.18
CA SER A 25 -13.40 22.60 13.02
C SER A 25 -12.61 23.85 12.69
N VAL A 26 -12.40 24.11 11.41
CA VAL A 26 -11.94 25.40 10.88
C VAL A 26 -13.13 26.35 10.88
N PRO A 27 -13.03 27.56 11.47
CA PRO A 27 -14.09 28.55 11.44
C PRO A 27 -14.49 28.89 10.00
N ASP A 28 -15.80 29.07 9.79
CA ASP A 28 -16.36 29.44 8.50
C ASP A 28 -16.09 30.93 8.22
N THR A 29 -14.92 31.23 7.69
CA THR A 29 -14.50 32.60 7.34
C THR A 29 -14.85 32.99 5.90
N CYS A 30 -15.30 32.03 5.07
CA CYS A 30 -15.53 32.19 3.63
C CYS A 30 -17.00 31.94 3.22
N ALA A 31 -17.95 32.69 3.78
CA ALA A 31 -19.36 32.57 3.40
C ALA A 31 -19.63 32.85 1.90
N ALA A 32 -18.73 33.56 1.21
CA ALA A 32 -18.86 33.96 -0.20
C ALA A 32 -18.43 32.87 -1.21
N ALA A 33 -17.59 31.91 -0.82
CA ALA A 33 -17.10 30.84 -1.71
C ALA A 33 -18.09 29.65 -1.81
N ARG A 34 -19.09 29.58 -0.93
CA ARG A 34 -20.13 28.55 -0.98
C ARG A 34 -20.91 28.60 -2.29
N GLY A 35 -20.74 27.58 -3.11
CA GLY A 35 -21.43 27.42 -4.39
C GLY A 35 -20.66 27.96 -5.60
N SER A 36 -19.42 28.41 -5.43
CA SER A 36 -18.54 28.70 -6.56
C SER A 36 -18.21 27.41 -7.33
N PRO A 37 -18.04 27.47 -8.67
CA PRO A 37 -17.60 26.30 -9.44
C PRO A 37 -16.24 25.79 -8.94
N ALA A 38 -16.00 24.48 -9.10
CA ALA A 38 -14.70 23.90 -8.77
C ALA A 38 -13.63 24.46 -9.71
N VAL A 39 -12.57 25.02 -9.12
CA VAL A 39 -11.42 25.61 -9.82
C VAL A 39 -10.13 24.85 -9.54
N ALA A 40 -10.10 24.04 -8.49
CA ALA A 40 -9.03 23.08 -8.21
C ALA A 40 -9.51 21.63 -8.44
N PRO A 41 -8.61 20.65 -8.51
CA PRO A 41 -8.96 19.25 -8.66
C PRO A 41 -9.95 18.80 -7.59
N LEU A 42 -10.95 18.02 -8.01
CA LEU A 42 -11.98 17.46 -7.12
C LEU A 42 -11.36 16.53 -6.09
N THR A 43 -12.04 16.38 -4.95
CA THR A 43 -11.57 15.51 -3.88
C THR A 43 -11.40 14.07 -4.35
N GLU A 44 -10.20 13.54 -4.14
CA GLU A 44 -9.84 12.14 -4.34
C GLU A 44 -9.12 11.61 -3.10
N ASP A 45 -9.00 10.29 -3.00
CA ASP A 45 -8.24 9.67 -1.91
C ASP A 45 -6.77 10.06 -2.05
N ALA A 46 -6.23 10.68 -1.00
CA ALA A 46 -4.86 11.18 -1.00
C ALA A 46 -4.26 11.05 0.39
N ALA A 47 -3.02 10.63 0.47
CA ALA A 47 -2.30 10.54 1.73
C ALA A 47 -0.80 10.81 1.52
N SER A 48 -0.13 11.24 2.58
CA SER A 48 1.32 11.29 2.61
C SER A 48 1.80 11.32 4.06
N CYS A 49 3.11 11.21 4.24
CA CYS A 49 3.76 11.28 5.54
C CYS A 49 4.90 12.30 5.47
N VAL A 50 5.12 12.99 6.58
CA VAL A 50 6.34 13.76 6.81
C VAL A 50 7.05 13.25 8.05
N VAL A 51 8.37 13.10 7.95
CA VAL A 51 9.24 12.70 9.06
C VAL A 51 9.90 13.96 9.63
N ILE A 52 9.72 14.20 10.94
CA ILE A 52 10.24 15.40 11.61
C ILE A 52 10.96 15.02 12.90
N GLY A 53 12.13 15.63 13.11
CA GLY A 53 12.85 15.57 14.38
C GLY A 53 13.81 14.40 14.52
N THR A 54 14.54 14.41 15.64
CA THR A 54 15.41 13.32 16.10
C THR A 54 15.12 13.14 17.60
N PRO A 55 14.50 12.02 18.02
CA PRO A 55 14.10 10.85 17.23
C PRO A 55 12.96 11.15 16.22
N PRO A 56 12.83 10.35 15.15
CA PRO A 56 11.88 10.61 14.07
C PRO A 56 10.44 10.51 14.56
N THR A 57 9.66 11.56 14.31
CA THR A 57 8.21 11.57 14.47
C THR A 57 7.55 11.60 13.09
N TYR A 58 6.71 10.62 12.82
CA TYR A 58 6.00 10.47 11.56
C TYR A 58 4.62 11.13 11.69
N LEU A 59 4.39 12.20 10.92
CA LEU A 59 3.08 12.81 10.80
C LEU A 59 2.45 12.36 9.48
N ILE A 60 1.46 11.47 9.61
CA ILE A 60 0.72 10.90 8.49
C ILE A 60 -0.56 11.69 8.33
N TRP A 61 -0.89 12.09 7.11
CA TRP A 61 -2.19 12.69 6.81
C TRP A 61 -2.91 11.94 5.70
N ARG A 62 -4.24 12.01 5.70
CA ARG A 62 -5.09 11.46 4.64
C ARG A 62 -6.37 12.26 4.43
N ILE A 63 -6.82 12.29 3.19
CA ILE A 63 -8.09 12.83 2.69
C ILE A 63 -8.85 11.68 2.06
N ARG A 64 -10.14 11.56 2.36
CA ARG A 64 -11.02 10.52 1.82
C ARG A 64 -12.04 11.12 0.88
N LYS A 65 -12.19 10.55 -0.31
CA LYS A 65 -13.18 10.94 -1.32
C LYS A 65 -14.61 10.94 -0.78
N ASN A 66 -14.94 9.97 0.07
CA ASN A 66 -16.27 9.85 0.68
C ASN A 66 -16.52 10.88 1.81
N TYR A 67 -15.48 11.54 2.31
CA TYR A 67 -15.53 12.50 3.41
C TYR A 67 -14.76 13.77 3.02
N PRO A 68 -15.25 14.52 2.01
CA PRO A 68 -14.41 15.51 1.33
C PRO A 68 -14.08 16.76 2.15
N LEU A 69 -14.76 16.96 3.29
CA LEU A 69 -14.52 18.06 4.24
C LEU A 69 -13.46 17.72 5.30
N PHE A 70 -13.01 16.46 5.36
CA PHE A 70 -12.22 15.96 6.48
C PHE A 70 -10.78 15.71 6.06
N LEU A 71 -9.84 16.24 6.86
CA LEU A 71 -8.43 15.87 6.84
C LEU A 71 -8.08 15.17 8.13
N GLU A 72 -7.57 13.95 8.05
CA GLU A 72 -7.13 13.18 9.21
C GLU A 72 -5.60 13.23 9.32
N ILE A 73 -5.08 13.41 10.53
CA ILE A 73 -3.66 13.49 10.83
C ILE A 73 -3.35 12.57 12.02
N PHE A 74 -2.28 11.79 11.90
CA PHE A 74 -1.83 10.84 12.90
C PHE A 74 -0.36 11.08 13.21
N GLU A 75 0.02 10.90 14.48
CA GLU A 75 1.40 10.96 14.92
C GLU A 75 1.86 9.56 15.32
N LEU A 76 2.93 9.07 14.70
CA LEU A 76 3.64 7.86 15.11
C LEU A 76 5.05 8.24 15.57
N SER A 77 5.48 7.69 16.69
CA SER A 77 6.83 7.88 17.21
C SER A 77 7.28 6.59 17.89
N ALA A 78 8.51 6.16 17.62
CA ALA A 78 9.08 4.95 18.22
C ALA A 78 9.19 5.06 19.76
N ASP A 79 9.30 6.29 20.29
CA ASP A 79 9.50 6.55 21.72
C ASP A 79 8.19 6.57 22.53
N LYS A 80 7.04 6.63 21.86
CA LYS A 80 5.73 6.71 22.52
C LYS A 80 5.05 5.34 22.44
N GLU A 81 5.19 4.54 23.50
CA GLU A 81 4.51 3.24 23.66
C GLU A 81 2.97 3.34 23.74
N SER A 82 2.39 4.55 23.78
CA SER A 82 0.96 4.77 24.04
C SER A 82 0.18 5.30 22.84
N LEU A 83 -1.05 4.77 22.67
CA LEU A 83 -2.19 5.24 21.86
C LEU A 83 -1.87 6.32 20.81
N ILE A 84 -1.92 5.91 19.54
CA ILE A 84 -1.94 6.81 18.38
C ILE A 84 -3.12 7.77 18.57
N ALA A 85 -2.84 9.00 18.98
CA ALA A 85 -3.82 10.07 19.00
C ALA A 85 -3.92 10.62 17.57
N GLY A 86 -5.14 10.74 17.06
CA GLY A 86 -5.39 11.31 15.74
C GLY A 86 -6.15 12.63 15.85
N LEU A 87 -5.89 13.53 14.90
CA LEU A 87 -6.61 14.78 14.72
C LEU A 87 -7.44 14.68 13.44
N CYS A 88 -8.71 15.05 13.50
CA CYS A 88 -9.60 15.15 12.36
C CYS A 88 -10.03 16.61 12.20
N ILE A 89 -9.50 17.28 11.18
CA ILE A 89 -9.80 18.68 10.88
C ILE A 89 -10.98 18.75 9.92
N ILE A 90 -12.01 19.48 10.30
CA ILE A 90 -13.23 19.68 9.51
C ILE A 90 -13.17 21.06 8.84
N PHE A 91 -13.13 21.07 7.50
CA PHE A 91 -13.11 22.28 6.69
C PHE A 91 -14.52 22.72 6.30
N PRO A 92 -14.74 24.02 6.06
CA PRO A 92 -16.04 24.53 5.59
C PRO A 92 -16.37 24.12 4.15
N GLU A 93 -15.36 23.75 3.37
CA GLU A 93 -15.49 23.40 1.95
C GLU A 93 -14.70 22.14 1.59
N PRO A 94 -15.10 21.41 0.53
CA PRO A 94 -14.39 20.22 0.07
C PRO A 94 -12.93 20.52 -0.24
N LEU A 95 -12.03 19.64 0.20
CA LEU A 95 -10.60 19.74 -0.05
C LEU A 95 -10.23 19.17 -1.43
N SER A 96 -9.29 19.82 -2.10
CA SER A 96 -8.53 19.22 -3.19
C SER A 96 -7.62 18.10 -2.64
N PRO A 97 -7.21 17.08 -3.42
CA PRO A 97 -6.36 15.96 -2.96
C PRO A 97 -4.91 16.39 -2.70
N PHE A 98 -4.73 17.39 -1.82
CA PHE A 98 -3.45 17.98 -1.50
C PHE A 98 -3.40 18.46 -0.04
N ALA A 99 -2.41 17.97 0.70
CA ALA A 99 -1.97 18.56 1.95
C ALA A 99 -0.44 18.49 2.06
N TYR A 100 0.16 19.44 2.75
CA TYR A 100 1.59 19.44 3.03
C TYR A 100 1.84 19.87 4.47
N ILE A 101 2.52 19.03 5.24
CA ILE A 101 2.89 19.30 6.63
C ILE A 101 4.40 19.49 6.69
N CYS A 102 4.86 20.53 7.38
CA CYS A 102 6.27 20.75 7.66
C CYS A 102 6.51 21.33 9.05
N LYS A 103 7.76 21.31 9.50
CA LYS A 103 8.17 21.99 10.73
C LYS A 103 7.95 23.50 10.58
N ASN A 104 7.49 24.13 11.65
CA ASN A 104 7.38 25.59 11.72
C ASN A 104 8.76 26.21 11.96
N GLU A 105 9.49 26.45 10.86
CA GLU A 105 10.78 27.16 10.89
C GLU A 105 10.62 28.68 10.96
N ILE A 106 9.41 29.19 10.71
CA ILE A 106 9.10 30.62 10.63
C ILE A 106 9.10 31.24 12.04
N ASN A 107 8.59 30.52 13.03
CA ASN A 107 8.56 30.97 14.42
C ASN A 107 9.01 29.86 15.37
N ALA A 108 10.33 29.67 15.48
CA ALA A 108 10.95 28.63 16.29
C ALA A 108 10.65 28.73 17.80
N ALA A 109 10.18 29.89 18.28
CA ALA A 109 9.75 30.11 19.66
C ALA A 109 8.24 29.88 19.87
N SER A 110 7.48 29.53 18.83
CA SER A 110 6.04 29.34 18.91
C SER A 110 5.67 28.01 19.56
N CYS A 111 4.52 28.00 20.25
CA CYS A 111 3.89 26.77 20.76
C CYS A 111 3.32 25.86 19.66
N ASN A 112 3.44 26.25 18.38
CA ASN A 112 2.88 25.56 17.22
C ASN A 112 4.03 24.98 16.37
N PRO A 113 4.46 23.73 16.64
CA PRO A 113 5.64 23.15 16.02
C PRO A 113 5.48 22.84 14.53
N TYR A 114 4.26 22.79 14.00
CA TYR A 114 4.00 22.37 12.62
C TYR A 114 3.16 23.38 11.83
N LEU A 115 3.36 23.38 10.52
CA LEU A 115 2.56 24.13 9.55
C LEU A 115 1.88 23.13 8.61
N LEU A 116 0.59 23.34 8.36
CA LEU A 116 -0.23 22.56 7.43
C LEU A 116 -0.74 23.46 6.31
N TYR A 117 -0.39 23.11 5.08
CA TYR A 117 -0.89 23.74 3.85
C TYR A 117 -1.95 22.84 3.21
N THR A 118 -3.11 23.38 2.89
CA THR A 118 -4.18 22.67 2.15
C THR A 118 -4.87 23.60 1.17
N LEU A 119 -5.62 23.04 0.22
CA LEU A 119 -6.39 23.80 -0.77
C LEU A 119 -7.81 23.22 -0.88
N SER A 120 -8.84 24.06 -0.92
CA SER A 120 -10.21 23.64 -1.26
C SER A 120 -10.43 23.52 -2.76
N VAL A 121 -11.48 22.79 -3.17
CA VAL A 121 -11.90 22.66 -4.58
C VAL A 121 -12.31 24.00 -5.19
N SER A 122 -12.75 24.96 -4.38
CA SER A 122 -13.09 26.34 -4.76
C SER A 122 -11.86 27.24 -4.95
N GLY A 123 -10.67 26.79 -4.54
CA GLY A 123 -9.43 27.58 -4.65
C GLY A 123 -9.10 28.44 -3.42
N VAL A 124 -9.61 28.09 -2.23
CA VAL A 124 -9.19 28.69 -0.96
C VAL A 124 -7.99 27.92 -0.42
N ALA A 125 -6.86 28.60 -0.32
CA ALA A 125 -5.64 28.06 0.26
C ALA A 125 -5.59 28.34 1.77
N TYR A 126 -5.39 27.30 2.57
CA TYR A 126 -5.28 27.39 4.02
C TYR A 126 -3.85 27.09 4.48
N LEU A 127 -3.38 27.87 5.44
CA LEU A 127 -2.18 27.62 6.22
C LEU A 127 -2.56 27.59 7.70
N LEU A 128 -2.53 26.41 8.30
CA LEU A 128 -2.82 26.21 9.71
C LEU A 128 -1.53 26.00 10.51
N GLN A 129 -1.43 26.66 11.65
CA GLN A 129 -0.39 26.40 12.64
C GLN A 129 -0.89 25.32 13.60
N LEU A 130 -0.29 24.13 13.53
CA LEU A 130 -0.70 22.99 14.34
C LEU A 130 0.11 22.91 15.64
N LYS A 131 -0.60 22.63 16.74
CA LYS A 131 -0.04 22.22 18.03
C LYS A 131 0.27 20.73 18.01
N ASN A 132 0.91 20.24 19.08
CA ASN A 132 0.98 18.80 19.34
C ASN A 132 -0.43 18.20 19.42
N ILE A 133 -0.64 17.04 18.80
CA ILE A 133 -1.97 16.41 18.69
C ILE A 133 -2.62 16.22 20.06
N SER A 134 -1.84 15.83 21.07
CA SER A 134 -2.29 15.67 22.47
C SER A 134 -2.95 16.91 23.06
N THR A 135 -2.60 18.11 22.57
CA THR A 135 -3.14 19.38 23.04
C THR A 135 -4.61 19.51 22.66
N TYR A 136 -5.02 18.98 21.51
CA TYR A 136 -6.38 19.15 20.97
C TYR A 136 -7.43 18.35 21.74
N ALA A 137 -7.07 17.39 22.59
CA ALA A 137 -8.03 16.61 23.38
C ALA A 137 -8.97 17.48 24.24
N SER A 138 -8.58 18.72 24.55
CA SER A 138 -9.38 19.69 25.32
C SER A 138 -9.97 20.85 24.49
N PHE A 139 -9.80 20.85 23.16
CA PHE A 139 -10.21 21.96 22.28
C PHE A 139 -11.23 21.51 21.23
N THR A 140 -12.10 22.43 20.83
CA THR A 140 -13.16 22.18 19.84
C THR A 140 -12.98 22.96 18.52
N GLY A 141 -12.02 23.89 18.46
CA GLY A 141 -11.80 24.73 17.29
C GLY A 141 -10.44 25.42 17.29
N PHE A 142 -10.01 25.89 16.12
CA PHE A 142 -8.81 26.70 15.96
C PHE A 142 -9.06 28.17 16.35
N SER A 143 -8.05 28.81 16.93
CA SER A 143 -8.10 30.26 17.12
C SER A 143 -7.86 30.99 15.79
N PRO A 144 -8.44 32.19 15.57
CA PRO A 144 -8.22 32.95 14.34
C PRO A 144 -6.76 33.25 14.04
N SER A 145 -5.91 33.41 15.08
CA SER A 145 -4.47 33.62 14.94
C SER A 145 -3.68 32.41 14.45
N GLU A 146 -4.27 31.21 14.48
CA GLU A 146 -3.63 29.96 14.03
C GLU A 146 -3.95 29.64 12.57
N ILE A 147 -4.85 30.38 11.94
CA ILE A 147 -5.31 30.12 10.56
C ILE A 147 -5.04 31.34 9.70
N ILE A 148 -4.32 31.11 8.62
CA ILE A 148 -4.19 32.06 7.52
C ILE A 148 -4.88 31.42 6.34
N TRP A 149 -5.72 32.18 5.65
CA TRP A 149 -6.38 31.71 4.44
C TRP A 149 -6.30 32.77 3.35
N PHE A 150 -6.31 32.31 2.10
CA PHE A 150 -6.24 33.18 0.93
C PHE A 150 -7.05 32.59 -0.20
N GLU A 151 -7.94 33.39 -0.78
CA GLU A 151 -8.72 33.01 -1.94
C GLU A 151 -7.93 33.30 -3.22
N LEU A 152 -7.56 32.24 -3.93
CA LEU A 152 -6.73 32.36 -5.13
C LEU A 152 -7.48 33.04 -6.30
N GLN A 153 -8.82 33.09 -6.27
CA GLN A 153 -9.66 33.63 -7.35
C GLN A 153 -9.87 35.16 -7.32
N ASN A 154 -9.48 35.87 -6.26
CA ASN A 154 -9.66 37.33 -6.17
C ASN A 154 -8.75 38.14 -7.12
N SER A 155 -8.04 37.46 -8.03
CA SER A 155 -7.25 38.07 -9.10
C SER A 155 -7.85 37.63 -10.46
N PRO A 156 -8.31 38.58 -11.31
CA PRO A 156 -9.24 38.32 -12.41
C PRO A 156 -8.69 37.52 -13.61
N ASP A 157 -7.43 37.09 -13.59
CA ASP A 157 -6.76 36.46 -14.74
C ASP A 157 -6.38 34.98 -14.51
N TYR A 158 -6.85 34.35 -13.42
CA TYR A 158 -6.43 33.00 -13.07
C TYR A 158 -7.40 31.94 -13.59
N GLY A 159 -6.91 31.14 -14.55
CA GLY A 159 -7.57 29.92 -15.02
C GLY A 159 -7.57 28.78 -13.98
N PRO A 160 -8.21 27.64 -14.29
CA PRO A 160 -8.29 26.48 -13.40
C PRO A 160 -6.91 25.99 -12.95
N ILE A 161 -6.86 25.59 -11.69
CA ILE A 161 -5.70 25.00 -11.02
C ILE A 161 -5.64 23.53 -11.43
N THR A 162 -4.49 23.12 -11.95
CA THR A 162 -4.31 21.77 -12.51
C THR A 162 -3.30 20.94 -11.72
N ALA A 163 -2.38 21.58 -10.99
CA ALA A 163 -1.40 20.93 -10.14
C ALA A 163 -1.06 21.82 -8.92
N ILE A 164 -0.68 21.21 -7.80
CA ILE A 164 -0.43 21.91 -6.53
C ILE A 164 0.79 21.30 -5.85
N SER A 165 1.68 22.15 -5.32
CA SER A 165 2.78 21.72 -4.45
C SER A 165 3.10 22.81 -3.43
N ALA A 166 3.67 22.43 -2.29
CA ALA A 166 4.07 23.39 -1.27
C ALA A 166 5.38 22.98 -0.59
N LYS A 167 6.03 23.98 -0.04
CA LYS A 167 7.20 23.86 0.84
C LYS A 167 7.08 24.95 1.89
N ALA A 168 7.80 24.82 3.01
CA ALA A 168 7.80 25.84 4.05
C ALA A 168 7.98 27.26 3.46
N GLY A 169 6.96 28.11 3.66
CA GLY A 169 6.90 29.49 3.20
C GLY A 169 6.38 29.74 1.78
N CYS A 170 6.10 28.70 0.99
CA CYS A 170 5.72 28.83 -0.42
C CYS A 170 4.69 27.79 -0.85
N LEU A 171 3.60 28.26 -1.45
CA LEU A 171 2.60 27.45 -2.14
C LEU A 171 2.72 27.72 -3.65
N VAL A 172 2.73 26.66 -4.45
CA VAL A 172 2.88 26.72 -5.91
C VAL A 172 1.68 26.04 -6.56
N ILE A 173 1.10 26.72 -7.55
CA ILE A 173 -0.01 26.18 -8.35
C ILE A 173 0.38 26.17 -9.84
N GLY A 174 0.06 25.08 -10.52
CA GLY A 174 0.09 24.97 -11.98
C GLY A 174 -1.28 25.27 -12.57
N ARG A 175 -1.30 25.80 -13.80
CA ARG A 175 -2.51 26.24 -14.50
C ARG A 175 -2.68 25.62 -15.87
N ASP A 176 -3.88 25.78 -16.41
CA ASP A 176 -4.26 25.34 -17.75
C ASP A 176 -3.56 26.09 -18.89
N ASP A 177 -3.16 27.34 -18.66
CA ASP A 177 -2.38 28.16 -19.58
C ASP A 177 -0.87 27.83 -19.61
N GLY A 178 -0.45 26.83 -18.81
CA GLY A 178 0.95 26.41 -18.70
C GLY A 178 1.81 27.29 -17.78
N SER A 179 1.23 28.28 -17.10
CA SER A 179 1.93 29.11 -16.12
C SER A 179 1.97 28.46 -14.73
N ILE A 180 2.91 28.94 -13.91
CA ILE A 180 3.05 28.52 -12.51
C ILE A 180 2.99 29.76 -11.64
N ALA A 181 2.10 29.78 -10.66
CA ALA A 181 2.04 30.86 -9.69
C ALA A 181 2.54 30.46 -8.33
N CYS A 182 3.39 31.32 -7.77
CA CYS A 182 3.99 31.12 -6.46
C CYS A 182 3.38 32.12 -5.47
N PHE A 183 2.94 31.62 -4.32
CA PHE A 183 2.36 32.39 -3.23
C PHE A 183 3.24 32.30 -2.00
N ARG A 184 3.46 33.44 -1.34
CA ARG A 184 4.18 33.49 -0.06
C ARG A 184 3.14 33.39 1.04
N MET A 185 3.28 32.35 1.86
CA MET A 185 2.40 32.14 3.00
C MET A 185 3.24 31.97 4.27
N GLY A 186 3.02 32.85 5.24
CA GLY A 186 3.58 32.78 6.59
C GLY A 186 4.91 33.52 6.85
N LEU A 187 5.64 34.04 5.85
CA LEU A 187 7.04 34.45 6.05
C LEU A 187 7.30 35.96 6.32
N LEU A 188 6.33 36.86 6.15
CA LEU A 188 6.54 38.32 6.30
C LEU A 188 5.40 39.03 7.02
N ASP A 189 4.16 38.56 6.85
CA ASP A 189 2.98 39.06 7.55
C ASP A 189 1.99 37.90 7.71
N LEU A 190 1.49 37.68 8.93
CA LEU A 190 0.47 36.67 9.20
C LEU A 190 -0.89 37.15 8.66
N ASP A 191 -1.08 38.46 8.54
CA ASP A 191 -2.34 39.10 8.15
C ASP A 191 -2.41 39.43 6.65
N ALA A 192 -1.34 39.18 5.89
CA ALA A 192 -1.29 39.43 4.44
C ALA A 192 -0.55 38.32 3.67
N PRO A 193 -1.15 37.13 3.48
CA PRO A 193 -0.69 36.18 2.47
C PRO A 193 -0.72 36.83 1.09
N GLY A 194 0.36 36.69 0.32
CA GLY A 194 0.56 37.45 -0.91
C GLY A 194 1.06 36.61 -2.08
N PHE A 195 0.51 36.89 -3.27
CA PHE A 195 1.08 36.44 -4.55
C PHE A 195 2.52 36.94 -4.68
N MET A 196 3.47 36.04 -4.99
CA MET A 196 4.88 36.42 -5.16
C MET A 196 5.21 36.79 -6.60
N HIS A 197 4.94 35.86 -7.52
CA HIS A 197 5.27 35.98 -8.93
C HIS A 197 4.67 34.82 -9.72
N GLU A 198 4.56 35.01 -11.03
CA GLU A 198 4.20 33.98 -12.00
C GLU A 198 5.45 33.62 -12.82
N LEU A 199 5.72 32.33 -12.96
CA LEU A 199 6.72 31.80 -13.86
C LEU A 199 6.02 31.45 -15.17
N ARG A 200 6.39 32.17 -16.23
CA ARG A 200 5.87 31.99 -17.58
C ARG A 200 7.05 31.99 -18.56
N ASP A 201 6.90 31.30 -19.69
CA ASP A 201 7.83 31.49 -20.79
C ASP A 201 7.60 32.88 -21.39
N ASP A 202 8.43 33.83 -20.98
CA ASP A 202 8.47 35.15 -21.58
C ASP A 202 9.04 35.05 -23.00
N ALA A 203 8.15 34.79 -23.97
CA ALA A 203 8.38 35.07 -25.38
C ALA A 203 8.39 36.59 -25.66
N ILE A 204 8.91 37.42 -24.73
CA ILE A 204 8.97 38.88 -24.87
C ILE A 204 9.77 39.25 -26.14
N LEU A 205 10.78 38.44 -26.51
CA LEU A 205 11.53 38.61 -27.76
C LEU A 205 10.85 38.00 -29.00
N GLY A 206 9.97 37.02 -28.85
CA GLY A 206 9.20 36.45 -29.97
C GLY A 206 8.09 37.37 -30.47
N ARG A 207 7.57 38.26 -29.61
CA ARG A 207 6.54 39.25 -29.97
C ARG A 207 7.06 40.40 -30.85
N LEU A 208 8.37 40.63 -30.90
CA LEU A 208 8.99 41.64 -31.77
C LEU A 208 9.29 41.11 -33.18
N TRP A 209 9.33 39.78 -33.37
CA TRP A 209 9.52 39.13 -34.66
C TRP A 209 8.23 38.44 -35.09
N GLY A 210 7.23 39.27 -35.40
CA GLY A 210 6.04 38.82 -36.11
C GLY A 210 6.47 38.05 -37.37
N PHE A 211 5.89 36.87 -37.54
CA PHE A 211 5.77 36.09 -38.78
C PHE A 211 6.52 34.75 -38.95
N MET A 212 7.53 34.34 -38.15
CA MET A 212 8.15 33.00 -38.40
C MET A 212 8.49 32.09 -37.21
N SER A 213 8.16 32.43 -35.97
CA SER A 213 8.14 31.43 -34.89
C SER A 213 7.11 31.80 -33.83
N ARG A 214 5.92 31.20 -33.91
CA ARG A 214 5.09 31.05 -32.71
C ARG A 214 5.91 30.19 -31.75
N GLY A 215 6.64 30.80 -30.83
CA GLY A 215 7.16 30.07 -29.68
C GLY A 215 5.98 29.30 -29.09
N ARG A 216 6.04 27.97 -29.09
CA ARG A 216 4.96 27.15 -28.54
C ARG A 216 4.78 27.57 -27.09
N THR A 217 3.65 28.18 -26.78
CA THR A 217 3.16 28.27 -25.41
C THR A 217 3.15 26.85 -24.86
N ALA A 218 3.73 26.66 -23.67
CA ALA A 218 3.76 25.36 -23.03
C ALA A 218 2.33 24.82 -22.89
N GLY A 219 2.16 23.51 -23.03
CA GLY A 219 0.89 22.88 -22.69
C GLY A 219 0.49 23.12 -21.23
N LEU A 220 -0.76 22.79 -20.91
CA LEU A 220 -1.32 22.81 -19.56
C LEU A 220 -0.35 22.12 -18.57
N VAL A 221 -0.22 22.66 -17.34
CA VAL A 221 0.61 22.02 -16.30
C VAL A 221 -0.07 20.74 -15.84
N LYS A 222 0.56 19.59 -16.07
CA LYS A 222 0.06 18.28 -15.67
C LYS A 222 0.39 17.96 -14.21
N ASP A 223 1.62 18.27 -13.80
CA ASP A 223 2.11 17.96 -12.46
C ASP A 223 3.23 18.93 -12.04
N VAL A 224 3.40 19.12 -10.73
CA VAL A 224 4.39 20.04 -10.17
C VAL A 224 4.98 19.49 -8.87
N ALA A 225 6.31 19.57 -8.73
CA ALA A 225 7.02 19.14 -7.54
C ALA A 225 8.10 20.16 -7.16
N ILE A 226 8.32 20.34 -5.86
CA ILE A 226 9.38 21.20 -5.32
C ILE A 226 10.43 20.30 -4.67
N SER A 227 11.70 20.47 -5.05
CA SER A 227 12.83 19.76 -4.44
C SER A 227 13.90 20.75 -3.98
N ASP A 228 14.59 20.44 -2.89
CA ASP A 228 15.75 21.20 -2.43
C ASP A 228 17.03 20.60 -3.04
N ILE A 229 17.68 21.37 -3.91
CA ILE A 229 18.94 21.00 -4.53
C ILE A 229 20.03 21.90 -3.96
N HIS A 230 20.91 21.34 -3.12
CA HIS A 230 22.00 22.08 -2.46
C HIS A 230 21.52 23.35 -1.74
N GLY A 231 20.39 23.27 -1.04
CA GLY A 231 19.77 24.39 -0.32
C GLY A 231 18.97 25.37 -1.21
N THR A 232 18.91 25.14 -2.52
CA THR A 232 18.10 25.93 -3.45
C THR A 232 16.80 25.20 -3.76
N LYS A 233 15.67 25.90 -3.64
CA LYS A 233 14.35 25.38 -4.00
C LYS A 233 14.18 25.41 -5.52
N VAL A 234 14.05 24.23 -6.11
CA VAL A 234 13.83 24.06 -7.54
C VAL A 234 12.43 23.50 -7.78
N ILE A 235 11.68 24.13 -8.68
CA ILE A 235 10.35 23.70 -9.09
C ILE A 235 10.46 22.89 -10.37
N PHE A 236 10.06 21.62 -10.32
CA PHE A 236 9.90 20.75 -11.49
C PHE A 236 8.46 20.78 -11.98
N VAL A 237 8.29 20.88 -13.28
CA VAL A 237 6.99 21.14 -13.91
C VAL A 237 6.87 20.24 -15.13
N LEU A 238 5.85 19.39 -15.12
CA LEU A 238 5.54 18.50 -16.20
C LEU A 238 4.32 19.04 -16.95
N HIS A 239 4.46 19.27 -18.24
CA HIS A 239 3.38 19.75 -19.10
C HIS A 239 2.74 18.60 -19.88
N VAL A 240 1.46 18.73 -20.24
CA VAL A 240 0.73 17.70 -21.02
C VAL A 240 1.33 17.47 -22.41
N ASP A 241 2.02 18.46 -22.97
CA ASP A 241 2.74 18.32 -24.24
C ASP A 241 4.05 17.50 -24.14
N GLY A 242 4.37 17.02 -22.94
CA GLY A 242 5.58 16.26 -22.62
C GLY A 242 6.83 17.10 -22.47
N THR A 243 6.69 18.41 -22.28
CA THR A 243 7.81 19.24 -21.84
C THR A 243 7.99 19.11 -20.33
N LEU A 244 9.17 18.67 -19.89
CA LEU A 244 9.63 18.74 -18.50
C LEU A 244 10.51 19.97 -18.32
N ARG A 245 10.21 20.79 -17.32
CA ARG A 245 10.94 22.04 -17.03
C ARG A 245 11.34 22.11 -15.58
N ALA A 246 12.44 22.80 -15.30
CA ALA A 246 12.79 23.16 -13.93
C ALA A 246 13.15 24.65 -13.81
N TRP A 247 12.71 25.26 -12.72
CA TRP A 247 12.92 26.67 -12.39
C TRP A 247 13.55 26.80 -11.02
N ASP A 248 14.52 27.69 -10.89
CA ASP A 248 15.02 28.11 -9.58
C ASP A 248 14.07 29.17 -8.99
N LEU A 249 13.49 28.88 -7.82
CA LEU A 249 12.50 29.72 -7.16
C LEU A 249 13.08 31.09 -6.71
N LEU A 250 14.37 31.14 -6.37
CA LEU A 250 15.02 32.38 -5.92
C LEU A 250 15.36 33.29 -7.10
N SER A 251 16.06 32.75 -8.11
CA SER A 251 16.48 33.52 -9.28
C SER A 251 15.35 33.72 -10.31
N ARG A 252 14.26 32.96 -10.20
CA ARG A 252 13.12 32.94 -11.12
C ARG A 252 13.53 32.55 -12.55
N ALA A 253 14.69 31.93 -12.70
CA ALA A 253 15.24 31.56 -13.99
C ALA A 253 14.92 30.09 -14.29
N LYS A 254 14.61 29.82 -15.56
CA LYS A 254 14.54 28.45 -16.08
C LYS A 254 15.94 27.86 -16.12
N ILE A 255 16.14 26.75 -15.43
CA ILE A 255 17.43 26.05 -15.35
C ILE A 255 17.45 24.76 -16.16
N PHE A 256 16.28 24.26 -16.58
CA PHE A 256 16.14 23.01 -17.32
C PHE A 256 14.91 23.01 -18.23
N SER A 257 15.03 22.37 -19.39
CA SER A 257 13.92 22.11 -20.32
C SER A 257 14.25 20.91 -21.19
N HIS A 258 13.44 19.85 -21.14
CA HIS A 258 13.62 18.63 -21.93
C HIS A 258 12.28 18.05 -22.38
N SER A 259 12.24 17.39 -23.53
CA SER A 259 11.04 16.69 -24.01
C SER A 259 11.09 15.24 -23.57
N VAL A 260 10.11 14.80 -22.79
CA VAL A 260 9.95 13.42 -22.31
C VAL A 260 8.86 12.67 -23.06
N THR A 261 8.44 13.17 -24.23
CA THR A 261 7.39 12.57 -25.05
C THR A 261 7.79 11.19 -25.57
N ILE A 262 6.91 10.21 -25.36
CA ILE A 262 7.05 8.86 -25.93
C ILE A 262 5.87 8.61 -26.89
N PRO A 263 6.13 8.23 -28.15
CA PRO A 263 5.07 8.00 -29.13
C PRO A 263 4.04 6.97 -28.66
N GLY A 264 2.75 7.25 -28.85
CA GLY A 264 1.66 6.33 -28.48
C GLY A 264 1.25 6.39 -27.00
N THR A 265 1.87 7.26 -26.22
CA THR A 265 1.67 7.36 -24.77
C THR A 265 1.12 8.73 -24.36
N THR A 266 0.46 8.81 -23.22
CA THR A 266 0.06 10.05 -22.55
C THR A 266 0.71 10.16 -21.19
N ILE A 267 0.99 11.37 -20.75
CA ILE A 267 1.70 11.61 -19.48
C ILE A 267 0.68 11.83 -18.37
N ALA A 268 0.86 11.11 -17.25
CA ALA A 268 -0.10 11.10 -16.16
C ALA A 268 0.41 11.75 -14.87
N ARG A 269 1.64 11.47 -14.41
CA ARG A 269 2.17 11.92 -13.12
C ARG A 269 3.69 11.94 -13.10
N MET A 270 4.28 12.75 -12.23
CA MET A 270 5.71 12.87 -11.98
C MET A 270 6.04 12.65 -10.49
N TRP A 271 7.16 11.98 -10.23
CA TRP A 271 7.76 11.94 -8.91
C TRP A 271 9.21 12.41 -8.99
N VAL A 272 9.63 13.20 -8.02
CA VAL A 272 10.99 13.75 -7.92
C VAL A 272 11.63 13.21 -6.66
N GLY A 273 12.81 12.59 -6.80
CA GLY A 273 13.58 12.07 -5.68
C GLY A 273 14.40 13.14 -4.97
N GLU A 274 15.07 12.71 -3.91
CA GLU A 274 16.09 13.50 -3.23
C GLU A 274 17.39 13.53 -4.05
N VAL A 275 18.20 14.58 -3.86
CA VAL A 275 19.50 14.68 -4.51
C VAL A 275 20.44 13.64 -3.92
N ASN A 276 20.95 12.76 -4.76
CA ASN A 276 22.03 11.87 -4.40
C ASN A 276 23.36 12.63 -4.49
N HIS A 277 24.03 12.87 -3.37
CA HIS A 277 25.29 13.62 -3.32
C HIS A 277 26.47 12.94 -4.04
N ASN A 278 26.37 11.64 -4.35
CA ASN A 278 27.38 10.90 -5.10
C ASN A 278 26.68 9.85 -5.99
N PRO A 279 26.34 10.19 -7.26
CA PRO A 279 27.13 11.00 -8.21
C PRO A 279 26.69 12.47 -8.41
N ASN A 280 26.01 13.10 -7.45
CA ASN A 280 25.39 14.42 -7.61
C ASN A 280 24.30 14.44 -8.70
N ALA A 281 23.33 13.55 -8.56
CA ALA A 281 22.22 13.39 -9.49
C ALA A 281 20.88 13.40 -8.75
N ILE A 282 19.83 13.80 -9.45
CA ILE A 282 18.44 13.73 -8.98
C ILE A 282 17.66 12.83 -9.92
N CYS A 283 16.93 11.87 -9.37
CA CYS A 283 16.10 10.96 -10.14
C CYS A 283 14.68 11.52 -10.28
N LEU A 284 14.11 11.39 -11.47
CA LEU A 284 12.70 11.64 -11.74
C LEU A 284 12.06 10.40 -12.33
N ALA A 285 10.85 10.10 -11.88
CA ALA A 285 10.02 9.05 -12.46
C ALA A 285 8.78 9.70 -13.09
N ILE A 286 8.43 9.27 -14.29
CA ILE A 286 7.28 9.78 -15.03
C ILE A 286 6.39 8.61 -15.44
N LEU A 287 5.11 8.69 -15.10
CA LEU A 287 4.11 7.72 -15.52
C LEU A 287 3.61 8.04 -16.92
N HIS A 288 3.82 7.10 -17.83
CA HIS A 288 3.26 7.09 -19.17
C HIS A 288 2.14 6.07 -19.26
N LYS A 289 0.95 6.53 -19.63
CA LYS A 289 -0.24 5.70 -19.87
C LYS A 289 -0.43 5.46 -21.35
N GLN A 290 -0.69 4.22 -21.74
CA GLN A 290 -0.84 3.90 -23.16
C GLN A 290 -2.20 4.29 -23.72
N ILE A 291 -2.19 4.78 -24.95
CA ILE A 291 -3.42 5.17 -25.65
C ILE A 291 -4.16 3.92 -26.18
N LEU A 292 -3.43 2.83 -26.44
CA LEU A 292 -3.96 1.55 -26.91
C LEU A 292 -3.97 0.56 -25.75
N GLU A 293 -5.14 -0.04 -25.45
CA GLU A 293 -5.38 -0.99 -24.34
C GLU A 293 -4.55 -2.29 -24.39
N VAL A 294 -3.76 -2.51 -25.44
CA VAL A 294 -3.01 -3.76 -25.66
C VAL A 294 -1.62 -3.71 -24.98
N ASP A 295 -1.08 -2.51 -24.73
CA ASP A 295 0.25 -2.33 -24.14
C ASP A 295 0.16 -1.88 -22.68
N ALA A 296 1.08 -2.38 -21.85
CA ALA A 296 1.18 -2.04 -20.44
C ALA A 296 1.62 -0.58 -20.22
N ASP A 297 1.04 0.08 -19.21
CA ASP A 297 1.52 1.37 -18.70
C ASP A 297 2.98 1.24 -18.25
N GLY A 298 3.74 2.34 -18.28
CA GLY A 298 5.17 2.31 -17.98
C GLY A 298 5.63 3.48 -17.13
N ILE A 299 6.53 3.21 -16.18
CA ILE A 299 7.25 4.24 -15.43
C ILE A 299 8.62 4.43 -16.09
N TYR A 300 8.88 5.65 -16.56
CA TYR A 300 10.14 6.04 -17.18
C TYR A 300 10.97 6.85 -16.19
N ILE A 301 12.22 6.41 -15.99
CA ILE A 301 13.13 6.99 -15.02
C ILE A 301 14.18 7.81 -15.75
N HIS A 302 14.26 9.08 -15.37
CA HIS A 302 15.22 10.06 -15.87
C HIS A 302 16.17 10.44 -14.73
N ILE A 303 17.47 10.20 -14.94
CA ILE A 303 18.51 10.66 -14.03
C ILE A 303 19.01 12.01 -14.55
N LEU A 304 18.91 13.06 -13.73
CA LEU A 304 19.44 14.38 -14.04
C LEU A 304 20.73 14.61 -13.25
N ASN A 305 21.83 14.80 -13.97
CA ASN A 305 23.09 15.22 -13.38
C ASN A 305 22.99 16.68 -12.95
N VAL A 306 23.38 16.95 -11.72
CA VAL A 306 23.41 18.29 -11.14
C VAL A 306 24.82 18.84 -11.27
N THR A 307 24.96 19.99 -11.91
CA THR A 307 26.23 20.71 -12.00
C THR A 307 26.14 22.00 -11.20
N LEU A 308 27.06 22.17 -10.25
CA LEU A 308 27.20 23.38 -9.43
C LEU A 308 28.25 24.29 -10.07
N GLY A 309 27.79 25.39 -10.66
CA GLY A 309 28.64 26.53 -11.06
C GLY A 309 28.15 27.82 -10.38
N ASP A 310 28.22 28.96 -11.07
CA ASP A 310 27.60 30.22 -10.63
C ASP A 310 26.07 30.11 -10.48
N ARG A 311 25.46 29.14 -11.19
CA ARG A 311 24.06 28.75 -11.08
C ARG A 311 23.96 27.23 -11.14
N ILE A 312 22.87 26.69 -10.60
CA ILE A 312 22.54 25.27 -10.74
C ILE A 312 22.09 25.01 -12.16
N THR A 313 22.72 24.05 -12.84
CA THR A 313 22.26 23.54 -14.14
C THR A 313 22.02 22.03 -14.07
N LEU A 314 20.98 21.57 -14.77
CA LEU A 314 20.60 20.17 -14.84
C LEU A 314 20.80 19.64 -16.26
N SER A 315 21.27 18.40 -16.38
CA SER A 315 21.43 17.72 -17.66
C SER A 315 20.94 16.27 -17.57
N VAL A 316 20.21 15.80 -18.57
CA VAL A 316 19.68 14.41 -18.63
C VAL A 316 20.82 13.43 -18.92
N ASP A 317 20.89 12.34 -18.17
CA ASP A 317 21.74 11.20 -18.49
C ASP A 317 21.18 10.41 -19.70
N SER A 318 22.06 9.81 -20.49
CA SER A 318 21.73 9.09 -21.72
C SER A 318 20.90 7.82 -21.51
N SER A 319 20.94 7.22 -20.31
CA SER A 319 20.17 6.01 -19.99
C SER A 319 18.81 6.36 -19.39
N VAL A 320 17.74 6.03 -20.11
CA VAL A 320 16.37 6.00 -19.58
C VAL A 320 16.03 4.56 -19.23
N GLN A 321 15.70 4.29 -17.98
CA GLN A 321 15.18 3.00 -17.54
C GLN A 321 13.64 3.01 -17.63
N CYS A 322 13.05 1.87 -17.95
CA CYS A 322 11.60 1.69 -18.05
C CYS A 322 11.17 0.50 -17.20
N ILE A 323 10.12 0.69 -16.40
CA ILE A 323 9.46 -0.34 -15.61
C ILE A 323 8.06 -0.53 -16.20
N SER A 324 7.79 -1.72 -16.74
CA SER A 324 6.48 -2.07 -17.28
C SER A 324 5.51 -2.46 -16.17
N LEU A 325 4.31 -1.89 -16.18
CA LEU A 325 3.20 -2.20 -15.27
C LEU A 325 2.27 -3.21 -15.94
N SER A 326 2.64 -4.49 -15.95
CA SER A 326 1.88 -5.53 -16.66
C SER A 326 0.57 -5.94 -15.98
N GLU A 327 0.49 -5.86 -14.64
CA GLU A 327 -0.67 -6.28 -13.84
C GLU A 327 -0.81 -5.43 -12.57
N GLY A 328 -2.05 -4.99 -12.28
CA GLY A 328 -2.43 -4.20 -11.11
C GLY A 328 -2.39 -2.68 -11.34
N GLU A 329 -3.34 -1.94 -10.75
CA GLU A 329 -3.32 -0.47 -10.81
C GLU A 329 -2.14 0.10 -9.99
N LEU A 330 -1.49 1.13 -10.53
CA LEU A 330 -0.43 1.86 -9.82
C LEU A 330 -1.05 2.79 -8.77
N ILE A 331 -0.65 2.62 -7.51
CA ILE A 331 -1.14 3.42 -6.39
C ILE A 331 -0.19 4.59 -6.10
N ASP A 332 1.09 4.30 -5.84
CA ASP A 332 2.08 5.32 -5.50
C ASP A 332 3.50 4.91 -5.91
N VAL A 333 4.37 5.91 -6.09
CA VAL A 333 5.79 5.71 -6.38
C VAL A 333 6.60 6.62 -5.47
N LYS A 334 7.67 6.10 -4.87
CA LYS A 334 8.64 6.90 -4.13
C LYS A 334 10.05 6.66 -4.65
N LEU A 335 10.81 7.74 -4.69
CA LEU A 335 12.20 7.74 -5.11
C LEU A 335 13.08 8.02 -3.90
N THR A 336 14.03 7.12 -3.68
CA THR A 336 15.17 7.33 -2.77
C THR A 336 16.44 7.48 -3.62
N PRO A 337 17.57 7.96 -3.06
CA PRO A 337 18.77 8.25 -3.84
C PRO A 337 19.26 7.11 -4.75
N ASN A 338 19.01 5.86 -4.38
CA ASN A 338 19.49 4.67 -5.10
C ASN A 338 18.38 3.67 -5.50
N LYS A 339 17.13 3.86 -5.05
CA LYS A 339 16.04 2.90 -5.27
C LYS A 339 14.75 3.59 -5.66
N ILE A 340 13.98 2.91 -6.51
CA ILE A 340 12.58 3.23 -6.77
C ILE A 340 11.68 2.21 -6.11
N TRP A 341 10.61 2.70 -5.50
CA TRP A 341 9.60 1.92 -4.82
C TRP A 341 8.29 2.13 -5.56
N VAL A 342 7.73 1.05 -6.10
CA VAL A 342 6.52 1.06 -6.93
C VAL A 342 5.45 0.26 -6.22
N LEU A 343 4.45 0.95 -5.67
CA LEU A 343 3.31 0.34 -5.02
C LEU A 343 2.19 0.12 -6.02
N LYS A 344 1.78 -1.13 -6.19
CA LYS A 344 0.65 -1.51 -7.03
C LYS A 344 -0.32 -2.42 -6.28
N GLU A 345 -1.47 -2.68 -6.86
CA GLU A 345 -2.43 -3.61 -6.28
C GLU A 345 -1.78 -4.99 -6.03
N GLY A 346 -1.76 -5.41 -4.77
CA GLY A 346 -1.28 -6.73 -4.34
C GLY A 346 0.20 -6.84 -4.00
N GLU A 347 1.08 -5.93 -4.45
CA GLU A 347 2.51 -5.99 -4.15
C GLU A 347 3.24 -4.64 -4.17
N LEU A 348 4.37 -4.58 -3.47
CA LEU A 348 5.32 -3.48 -3.52
C LEU A 348 6.61 -3.95 -4.18
N LEU A 349 6.97 -3.31 -5.29
CA LEU A 349 8.17 -3.61 -6.05
C LEU A 349 9.28 -2.61 -5.72
N VAL A 350 10.50 -3.11 -5.58
CA VAL A 350 11.69 -2.31 -5.31
C VAL A 350 12.76 -2.65 -6.32
N GLN A 351 13.34 -1.60 -6.90
CA GLN A 351 14.37 -1.72 -7.92
C GLN A 351 15.50 -0.75 -7.65
N ASP A 352 16.73 -1.23 -7.78
CA ASP A 352 17.93 -0.41 -7.69
C ASP A 352 18.12 0.41 -8.98
N LEU A 353 18.32 1.71 -8.81
CA LEU A 353 18.47 2.67 -9.91
C LEU A 353 19.90 2.68 -10.49
N LEU A 354 20.90 2.31 -9.68
CA LEU A 354 22.32 2.46 -10.01
C LEU A 354 23.03 1.13 -10.30
N CYS A 355 22.32 0.03 -10.57
CA CYS A 355 22.97 -1.26 -10.79
C CYS A 355 23.62 -1.33 -12.19
N PRO A 356 24.97 -1.44 -12.30
CA PRO A 356 25.68 -1.39 -13.59
C PRO A 356 25.67 -2.72 -14.35
N ASN A 357 25.27 -3.82 -13.69
CA ASN A 357 25.19 -5.15 -14.28
C ASN A 357 23.72 -5.42 -14.58
N GLY A 358 23.35 -5.51 -15.86
CA GLY A 358 21.95 -5.55 -16.35
C GLY A 358 21.05 -6.72 -15.90
N ASN A 359 21.33 -7.38 -14.77
CA ASN A 359 20.41 -8.24 -14.05
C ASN A 359 19.59 -7.38 -13.09
N LEU A 360 18.48 -6.85 -13.58
CA LEU A 360 17.46 -6.17 -12.77
C LEU A 360 16.67 -7.24 -11.99
N GLU A 361 17.22 -7.67 -10.84
CA GLU A 361 16.43 -8.41 -9.87
C GLU A 361 15.44 -7.46 -9.21
N HIS A 362 14.17 -7.82 -9.29
CA HIS A 362 13.11 -7.04 -8.67
C HIS A 362 12.85 -7.64 -7.29
N GLN A 363 13.02 -6.82 -6.26
CA GLN A 363 12.65 -7.22 -4.90
C GLN A 363 11.16 -6.96 -4.73
N CYS A 364 10.41 -7.96 -4.29
CA CYS A 364 8.98 -7.87 -4.07
C CYS A 364 8.68 -7.98 -2.57
N TYR A 365 7.70 -7.18 -2.12
CA TYR A 365 7.10 -7.27 -0.80
C TYR A 365 5.61 -7.60 -0.95
N THR A 366 5.17 -8.62 -0.21
CA THR A 366 3.75 -9.00 -0.16
C THR A 366 2.95 -8.03 0.69
N LEU A 367 1.75 -7.69 0.24
CA LEU A 367 0.79 -6.91 1.02
C LEU A 367 -0.09 -7.82 1.90
N GLN A 368 -0.75 -7.23 2.88
CA GLN A 368 -1.63 -7.91 3.83
C GLN A 368 -2.78 -8.70 3.17
N GLU A 369 -3.24 -8.28 1.99
CA GLU A 369 -4.26 -8.97 1.19
C GLU A 369 -3.89 -10.45 0.99
N ALA A 370 -2.63 -10.74 0.64
CA ALA A 370 -2.16 -12.10 0.42
C ALA A 370 -2.19 -12.93 1.72
N PHE A 371 -1.76 -12.32 2.82
CA PHE A 371 -1.80 -12.97 4.14
C PHE A 371 -3.24 -13.28 4.57
N ILE A 372 -4.15 -12.31 4.46
CA ILE A 372 -5.55 -12.48 4.87
C ILE A 372 -6.28 -13.46 3.97
N ALA A 373 -6.02 -13.41 2.66
CA ALA A 373 -6.53 -14.39 1.72
C ALA A 373 -6.09 -15.81 2.10
N ASP A 374 -4.83 -16.02 2.48
CA ASP A 374 -4.35 -17.33 2.91
C ASP A 374 -4.98 -17.77 4.25
N GLN A 375 -5.09 -16.87 5.23
CA GLN A 375 -5.74 -17.17 6.51
C GLN A 375 -7.22 -17.56 6.38
N LEU A 376 -7.92 -16.99 5.38
CA LEU A 376 -9.33 -17.23 5.12
C LEU A 376 -9.59 -18.22 3.98
N PHE A 377 -8.55 -18.92 3.51
CA PHE A 377 -8.64 -19.91 2.41
C PHE A 377 -9.23 -19.33 1.10
N GLN A 378 -8.93 -18.06 0.82
CA GLN A 378 -9.32 -17.35 -0.41
C GLN A 378 -8.16 -17.27 -1.43
N SER A 379 -6.93 -17.63 -1.04
CA SER A 379 -5.73 -17.55 -1.89
C SER A 379 -5.77 -18.53 -3.08
N SER A 380 -6.40 -19.68 -2.91
CA SER A 380 -6.62 -20.65 -3.99
C SER A 380 -7.99 -21.30 -3.88
N THR A 381 -8.64 -21.50 -5.02
CA THR A 381 -9.94 -22.18 -5.11
C THR A 381 -9.90 -23.61 -4.58
N LEU A 382 -8.73 -24.25 -4.65
CA LEU A 382 -8.53 -25.64 -4.24
C LEU A 382 -8.33 -25.79 -2.71
N SER A 383 -7.82 -24.76 -2.01
CA SER A 383 -7.55 -24.85 -0.57
C SER A 383 -8.78 -25.25 0.24
N LEU A 384 -9.94 -24.67 -0.10
CA LEU A 384 -11.17 -24.92 0.61
C LEU A 384 -11.68 -26.35 0.37
N ASP A 385 -11.66 -26.83 -0.87
CA ASP A 385 -12.04 -28.22 -1.17
C ASP A 385 -11.14 -29.23 -0.45
N ASP A 386 -9.84 -28.93 -0.38
CA ASP A 386 -8.85 -29.77 0.30
C ASP A 386 -9.12 -29.82 1.80
N LEU A 387 -9.48 -28.70 2.44
CA LEU A 387 -9.87 -28.64 3.86
C LEU A 387 -11.09 -29.52 4.13
N PHE A 388 -12.13 -29.43 3.29
CA PHE A 388 -13.33 -30.25 3.43
C PHE A 388 -13.01 -31.74 3.29
N ARG A 389 -12.22 -32.10 2.28
CA ARG A 389 -11.84 -33.49 1.98
C ARG A 389 -11.02 -34.11 3.12
N ILE A 390 -9.96 -33.43 3.56
CA ILE A 390 -9.08 -33.92 4.62
C ILE A 390 -9.86 -34.06 5.94
N THR A 391 -10.71 -33.09 6.27
CA THR A 391 -11.52 -33.16 7.49
C THR A 391 -12.51 -34.33 7.43
N CYS A 392 -13.17 -34.56 6.30
CA CYS A 392 -14.07 -35.71 6.15
C CYS A 392 -13.34 -37.05 6.28
N SER A 393 -12.08 -37.16 5.83
CA SER A 393 -11.27 -38.37 5.97
C SER A 393 -10.91 -38.63 7.45
N ILE A 394 -10.42 -37.61 8.16
CA ILE A 394 -10.08 -37.69 9.59
C ILE A 394 -11.29 -38.09 10.44
N PHE A 395 -12.48 -37.58 10.11
CA PHE A 395 -13.71 -37.81 10.87
C PHE A 395 -14.69 -38.77 10.17
N SER A 396 -14.17 -39.74 9.42
CA SER A 396 -14.97 -40.68 8.61
C SER A 396 -16.12 -41.36 9.38
N SER A 397 -15.95 -41.60 10.69
CA SER A 397 -16.97 -42.21 11.56
C SER A 397 -17.88 -41.22 12.31
N ALA A 398 -17.57 -39.92 12.33
CA ALA A 398 -18.19 -38.92 13.21
C ALA A 398 -18.62 -37.64 12.47
N LYS A 399 -19.59 -37.76 11.56
CA LYS A 399 -20.09 -36.64 10.73
C LYS A 399 -20.55 -35.40 11.52
N ALA A 400 -21.07 -35.57 12.74
CA ALA A 400 -21.47 -34.46 13.59
C ALA A 400 -20.28 -33.64 14.12
N GLN A 401 -19.09 -34.26 14.26
CA GLN A 401 -17.88 -33.59 14.73
C GLN A 401 -17.23 -32.74 13.63
N VAL A 402 -17.41 -33.12 12.35
CA VAL A 402 -16.90 -32.36 11.19
C VAL A 402 -17.38 -30.91 11.23
N ILE A 403 -18.68 -30.69 11.48
CA ILE A 403 -19.28 -29.34 11.49
C ILE A 403 -18.68 -28.46 12.58
N ALA A 404 -18.60 -28.98 13.80
CA ALA A 404 -18.04 -28.26 14.94
C ALA A 404 -16.54 -27.98 14.74
N PHE A 405 -15.79 -28.97 14.21
CA PHE A 405 -14.36 -28.86 13.95
C PHE A 405 -14.07 -27.80 12.88
N VAL A 406 -14.72 -27.86 11.72
CA VAL A 406 -14.55 -26.88 10.65
C VAL A 406 -14.91 -25.47 11.12
N SER A 407 -16.07 -25.32 11.78
CA SER A 407 -16.51 -24.01 12.27
C SER A 407 -15.51 -23.41 13.26
N SER A 408 -14.88 -24.25 14.07
CA SER A 408 -13.84 -23.81 15.01
C SER A 408 -12.56 -23.32 14.30
N ILE A 409 -12.16 -23.94 13.17
CA ILE A 409 -11.04 -23.47 12.34
C ILE A 409 -11.33 -22.07 11.78
N PHE A 410 -12.50 -21.91 11.12
CA PHE A 410 -12.86 -20.62 10.52
C PHE A 410 -12.99 -19.51 11.56
N LEU A 411 -13.63 -19.78 12.71
CA LEU A 411 -13.71 -18.81 13.81
C LEU A 411 -12.35 -18.42 14.35
N HIS A 412 -11.44 -19.39 14.50
CA HIS A 412 -10.09 -19.11 14.98
C HIS A 412 -9.32 -18.22 13.99
N ARG A 413 -9.41 -18.51 12.69
CA ARG A 413 -8.74 -17.72 11.64
C ARG A 413 -9.34 -16.33 11.47
N LEU A 414 -10.67 -16.22 11.44
CA LEU A 414 -11.39 -14.94 11.28
C LEU A 414 -11.15 -13.99 12.46
N LEU A 415 -11.04 -14.53 13.68
CA LEU A 415 -10.79 -13.77 14.90
C LEU A 415 -9.30 -13.70 15.27
N HIS A 416 -8.41 -14.16 14.39
CA HIS A 416 -6.97 -14.10 14.62
C HIS A 416 -6.49 -12.64 14.65
N PRO A 417 -5.57 -12.27 15.56
CA PRO A 417 -4.95 -10.95 15.54
C PRO A 417 -4.31 -10.66 14.17
N GLY A 418 -4.58 -9.48 13.60
CA GLY A 418 -4.12 -9.12 12.25
C GLY A 418 -5.08 -9.51 11.11
N VAL A 419 -5.99 -10.47 11.31
CA VAL A 419 -7.10 -10.75 10.38
C VAL A 419 -8.37 -10.04 10.82
N HIS A 420 -8.65 -10.08 12.12
CA HIS A 420 -9.84 -9.48 12.70
C HIS A 420 -9.85 -7.96 12.55
N ASN A 421 -10.88 -7.44 11.88
CA ASN A 421 -11.19 -6.03 11.78
C ASN A 421 -12.66 -5.83 12.14
N SER A 422 -12.90 -5.06 13.21
CA SER A 422 -14.24 -4.84 13.77
C SER A 422 -15.17 -4.09 12.82
N ILE A 423 -14.65 -3.12 12.07
CA ILE A 423 -15.41 -2.32 11.09
C ILE A 423 -15.89 -3.23 9.95
N VAL A 424 -14.98 -4.05 9.42
CA VAL A 424 -15.27 -4.99 8.33
C VAL A 424 -16.25 -6.06 8.79
N LEU A 425 -16.01 -6.67 9.96
CA LEU A 425 -16.87 -7.73 10.48
C LEU A 425 -18.29 -7.24 10.71
N ARG A 426 -18.47 -6.02 11.24
CA ARG A 426 -19.79 -5.41 11.42
C ARG A 426 -20.51 -5.22 10.09
N GLU A 427 -19.84 -4.64 9.09
CA GLU A 427 -20.44 -4.39 7.77
C GLU A 427 -20.87 -5.69 7.08
N VAL A 428 -20.07 -6.75 7.21
CA VAL A 428 -20.43 -8.07 6.69
C VAL A 428 -21.66 -8.62 7.43
N LEU A 429 -21.73 -8.48 8.75
CA LEU A 429 -22.85 -9.00 9.56
C LEU A 429 -24.15 -8.20 9.35
N GLU A 430 -24.06 -6.91 9.02
CA GLU A 430 -25.21 -6.08 8.62
C GLU A 430 -25.90 -6.62 7.36
N VAL A 431 -25.13 -7.17 6.41
CA VAL A 431 -25.69 -7.82 5.20
C VAL A 431 -26.56 -9.02 5.54
N TYR A 432 -26.31 -9.68 6.67
CA TYR A 432 -27.14 -10.78 7.19
C TYR A 432 -28.26 -10.30 8.12
N ASN A 433 -28.67 -9.04 8.02
CA ASN A 433 -29.72 -8.39 8.82
C ASN A 433 -29.45 -8.36 10.33
N LYS A 434 -28.18 -8.47 10.76
CA LYS A 434 -27.80 -8.20 12.16
C LYS A 434 -27.33 -6.76 12.30
N HIS A 435 -28.20 -5.90 12.81
CA HIS A 435 -27.88 -4.50 13.09
C HIS A 435 -27.50 -4.33 14.56
N TRP A 436 -26.27 -3.88 14.81
CA TRP A 436 -25.80 -3.50 16.14
C TRP A 436 -25.30 -2.06 16.11
N THR A 437 -25.54 -1.32 17.19
CA THR A 437 -24.91 -0.02 17.38
C THR A 437 -23.43 -0.16 17.71
N ASP A 438 -22.64 0.90 17.47
CA ASP A 438 -21.19 0.90 17.74
C ASP A 438 -20.88 0.51 19.20
N ALA A 439 -21.67 0.98 20.14
CA ALA A 439 -21.49 0.67 21.56
C ALA A 439 -21.79 -0.80 21.88
N GLU A 440 -22.82 -1.39 21.25
CA GLU A 440 -23.17 -2.80 21.44
C GLU A 440 -22.11 -3.72 20.84
N PHE A 441 -21.62 -3.39 19.65
CA PHE A 441 -20.62 -4.22 18.97
C PHE A 441 -19.28 -4.21 19.70
N GLN A 442 -18.86 -3.04 20.21
CA GLN A 442 -17.63 -2.89 21.00
C GLN A 442 -17.73 -3.54 22.38
N ALA A 443 -18.94 -3.78 22.90
CA ALA A 443 -19.16 -4.47 24.16
C ALA A 443 -19.04 -6.00 24.03
N PHE A 444 -19.07 -6.56 22.82
CA PHE A 444 -18.97 -8.01 22.65
C PHE A 444 -17.58 -8.53 23.01
N THR A 445 -17.55 -9.58 23.82
CA THR A 445 -16.32 -10.35 24.01
C THR A 445 -16.05 -11.24 22.80
N VAL A 446 -14.82 -11.74 22.65
CA VAL A 446 -14.48 -12.72 21.60
C VAL A 446 -15.39 -13.95 21.67
N VAL A 447 -15.83 -14.34 22.87
CA VAL A 447 -16.75 -15.48 23.07
C VAL A 447 -18.14 -15.16 22.53
N ASP A 448 -18.64 -13.94 22.78
CA ASP A 448 -19.93 -13.50 22.25
C ASP A 448 -19.91 -13.43 20.73
N LEU A 449 -18.85 -12.89 20.13
CA LEU A 449 -18.66 -12.86 18.67
C LEU A 449 -18.66 -14.28 18.08
N LYS A 450 -17.94 -15.23 18.70
CA LYS A 450 -17.93 -16.62 18.25
C LYS A 450 -19.34 -17.21 18.25
N ARG A 451 -20.11 -17.00 19.32
CA ARG A 451 -21.50 -17.47 19.43
C ARG A 451 -22.37 -16.87 18.33
N GLU A 452 -22.31 -15.56 18.12
CA GLU A 452 -23.17 -14.87 17.15
C GLU A 452 -22.88 -15.26 15.70
N ILE A 453 -21.62 -15.47 15.36
CA ILE A 453 -21.20 -15.94 14.03
C ILE A 453 -21.62 -17.39 13.82
N SER A 454 -21.44 -18.26 14.83
CA SER A 454 -21.90 -19.66 14.74
C SER A 454 -23.41 -19.75 14.50
N LEU A 455 -24.22 -18.97 15.24
CA LEU A 455 -25.67 -18.94 15.07
C LEU A 455 -26.08 -18.48 13.68
N LEU A 456 -25.34 -17.55 13.08
CA LEU A 456 -25.58 -17.09 11.72
C LEU A 456 -25.33 -18.19 10.70
N ILE A 457 -24.22 -18.91 10.82
CA ILE A 457 -23.88 -20.02 9.92
C ILE A 457 -24.91 -21.16 10.06
N GLU A 458 -25.34 -21.47 11.28
CA GLU A 458 -26.38 -22.48 11.54
C GLU A 458 -27.72 -22.10 10.90
N HIS A 459 -28.10 -20.83 10.94
CA HIS A 459 -29.34 -20.34 10.33
C HIS A 459 -29.29 -20.36 8.79
N GLU A 460 -28.16 -19.99 8.19
CA GLU A 460 -27.98 -19.97 6.73
C GLU A 460 -27.79 -21.38 6.12
N ALA A 461 -27.31 -22.35 6.90
CA ALA A 461 -27.11 -23.72 6.45
C ALA A 461 -28.43 -24.51 6.37
N VAL A 462 -29.27 -24.19 5.39
CA VAL A 462 -30.65 -24.72 5.19
C VAL A 462 -30.77 -26.25 5.28
N SER A 463 -29.74 -27.01 4.89
CA SER A 463 -29.77 -28.48 4.88
C SER A 463 -29.14 -29.16 6.10
N GLY A 464 -28.47 -28.42 6.99
CA GLY A 464 -27.77 -28.95 8.17
C GLY A 464 -26.66 -29.98 7.88
N ASN A 465 -26.27 -30.16 6.61
CA ASN A 465 -25.19 -31.07 6.22
C ASN A 465 -23.82 -30.36 6.27
N ALA A 466 -22.73 -31.12 6.42
CA ALA A 466 -21.39 -30.55 6.57
C ALA A 466 -20.97 -29.69 5.37
N PHE A 467 -21.45 -30.03 4.17
CA PHE A 467 -21.16 -29.30 2.95
C PHE A 467 -21.86 -27.93 2.87
N SER A 468 -23.12 -27.82 3.29
CA SER A 468 -23.82 -26.53 3.31
C SER A 468 -23.22 -25.58 4.33
N VAL A 469 -22.84 -26.08 5.51
CA VAL A 469 -22.08 -25.29 6.50
C VAL A 469 -20.76 -24.81 5.91
N PHE A 470 -20.06 -25.68 5.16
CA PHE A 470 -18.81 -25.33 4.48
C PHE A 470 -19.00 -24.19 3.47
N LYS A 471 -20.06 -24.29 2.66
CA LYS A 471 -20.43 -23.27 1.68
C LYS A 471 -20.78 -21.94 2.36
N CYS A 472 -21.54 -21.96 3.46
CA CYS A 472 -21.85 -20.76 4.23
C CYS A 472 -20.58 -20.09 4.78
N TRP A 473 -19.63 -20.87 5.30
CA TRP A 473 -18.33 -20.35 5.75
C TRP A 473 -17.53 -19.74 4.61
N ARG A 474 -17.49 -20.39 3.44
CA ARG A 474 -16.85 -19.85 2.24
C ARG A 474 -17.44 -18.49 1.88
N ASP A 475 -18.76 -18.43 1.73
CA ASP A 475 -19.45 -17.23 1.26
C ASP A 475 -19.28 -16.08 2.27
N LEU A 476 -19.28 -16.38 3.59
CA LEU A 476 -18.96 -15.40 4.63
C LEU A 476 -17.51 -14.89 4.52
N CYS A 477 -16.53 -15.80 4.37
CA CYS A 477 -15.12 -15.43 4.29
C CYS A 477 -14.78 -14.66 3.02
N THR A 478 -15.38 -15.02 1.88
CA THR A 478 -15.25 -14.27 0.61
C THR A 478 -15.78 -12.85 0.76
N ARG A 479 -16.99 -12.68 1.31
CA ARG A 479 -17.56 -11.34 1.56
C ARG A 479 -16.73 -10.54 2.55
N TYR A 480 -16.22 -11.19 3.59
CA TYR A 480 -15.34 -10.56 4.55
C TYR A 480 -14.05 -10.07 3.89
N PHE A 481 -13.41 -10.91 3.08
CA PHE A 481 -12.19 -10.55 2.38
C PHE A 481 -12.42 -9.40 1.39
N GLU A 482 -13.48 -9.46 0.58
CA GLU A 482 -13.83 -8.38 -0.35
C GLU A 482 -14.11 -7.06 0.38
N CYS A 483 -14.83 -7.09 1.50
CA CYS A 483 -15.09 -5.91 2.32
C CYS A 483 -13.79 -5.40 2.97
N TRP A 484 -12.93 -6.31 3.42
CA TRP A 484 -11.63 -5.98 4.00
C TRP A 484 -10.75 -5.24 3.00
N CYS A 485 -10.62 -5.74 1.77
CA CYS A 485 -9.84 -5.10 0.70
C CYS A 485 -10.37 -3.71 0.37
N LYS A 486 -11.70 -3.54 0.33
CA LYS A 486 -12.32 -2.23 0.06
C LYS A 486 -12.04 -1.22 1.17
N LYS A 487 -12.13 -1.63 2.44
CA LYS A 487 -11.98 -0.74 3.61
C LYS A 487 -10.54 -0.52 4.05
N ASN A 488 -9.61 -1.34 3.60
CA ASN A 488 -8.20 -1.18 3.91
C ASN A 488 -7.40 -0.87 2.66
N ALA A 489 -8.02 -0.26 1.65
CA ALA A 489 -7.35 0.07 0.40
C ALA A 489 -6.07 0.89 0.65
N PRO A 490 -4.95 0.53 0.00
CA PRO A 490 -3.70 1.29 0.08
C PRO A 490 -3.84 2.66 -0.58
N TYR A 491 -3.36 3.71 0.09
CA TYR A 491 -3.41 5.09 -0.42
C TYR A 491 -2.05 5.63 -0.83
N ALA A 492 -1.02 5.44 0.00
CA ALA A 492 0.30 6.01 -0.26
C ALA A 492 1.42 5.28 0.49
N LEU A 493 2.62 5.33 -0.08
CA LEU A 493 3.84 4.84 0.56
C LEU A 493 4.53 5.99 1.32
N PHE A 494 5.21 5.68 2.41
CA PHE A 494 6.20 6.59 3.01
C PHE A 494 7.52 5.89 3.25
N ILE A 495 8.60 6.67 3.13
CA ILE A 495 9.97 6.19 3.30
C ILE A 495 10.71 7.18 4.18
N ASP A 496 11.31 6.69 5.25
CA ASP A 496 12.28 7.43 6.05
C ASP A 496 13.69 7.04 5.61
N SER A 497 14.36 7.95 4.89
CA SER A 497 15.72 7.74 4.43
C SER A 497 16.75 7.69 5.56
N MET A 498 16.45 8.23 6.75
CA MET A 498 17.35 8.19 7.90
C MET A 498 17.26 6.88 8.67
N SER A 499 16.06 6.39 8.96
CA SER A 499 15.89 5.11 9.66
C SER A 499 15.89 3.89 8.73
N GLY A 500 15.66 4.10 7.43
CA GLY A 500 15.42 3.04 6.46
C GLY A 500 14.01 2.44 6.57
N ALA A 501 13.13 2.99 7.42
CA ALA A 501 11.78 2.49 7.59
C ALA A 501 10.92 2.80 6.36
N VAL A 502 10.20 1.78 5.90
CA VAL A 502 9.23 1.89 4.80
C VAL A 502 7.87 1.48 5.35
N GLY A 503 6.86 2.30 5.06
CA GLY A 503 5.51 2.00 5.50
C GLY A 503 4.45 2.38 4.49
N LEU A 504 3.26 1.87 4.74
CA LEU A 504 2.09 1.99 3.88
C LEU A 504 0.95 2.63 4.66
N ILE A 505 0.33 3.63 4.04
CA ILE A 505 -0.85 4.31 4.56
C ILE A 505 -2.06 3.71 3.85
N ARG A 506 -2.98 3.15 4.63
CA ARG A 506 -4.25 2.60 4.16
C ARG A 506 -5.42 3.47 4.62
N GLU A 507 -6.60 3.23 4.06
CA GLU A 507 -7.81 3.96 4.42
C GLU A 507 -8.10 3.94 5.92
N ASN A 508 -7.90 2.80 6.60
CA ASN A 508 -8.23 2.64 8.02
C ASN A 508 -7.05 2.19 8.90
N SER A 509 -5.87 1.98 8.33
CA SER A 509 -4.71 1.48 9.06
C SER A 509 -3.39 2.05 8.53
N VAL A 510 -2.33 1.82 9.29
CA VAL A 510 -0.94 2.10 8.87
C VAL A 510 -0.13 0.85 9.13
N SER A 511 0.77 0.54 8.21
CA SER A 511 1.62 -0.64 8.27
C SER A 511 3.07 -0.31 7.92
N LEU A 512 3.96 -1.22 8.29
CA LEU A 512 5.39 -1.15 8.00
C LEU A 512 5.80 -2.38 7.21
N PHE A 513 6.81 -2.24 6.35
CA PHE A 513 7.43 -3.37 5.68
C PHE A 513 8.62 -3.86 6.48
N ARG A 514 8.74 -5.18 6.60
CA ARG A 514 9.94 -5.83 7.10
C ARG A 514 10.45 -6.86 6.11
N CYS A 515 11.74 -7.13 6.16
CA CYS A 515 12.30 -8.28 5.48
C CYS A 515 11.75 -9.57 6.10
N LEU A 516 11.67 -10.60 5.27
CA LEU A 516 11.40 -11.95 5.73
C LEU A 516 12.56 -12.44 6.59
N GLU A 517 12.24 -13.17 7.65
CA GLU A 517 13.24 -13.90 8.43
C GLU A 517 13.67 -15.17 7.68
N ASP A 518 14.83 -15.72 8.04
CA ASP A 518 15.38 -16.90 7.36
C ASP A 518 14.40 -18.08 7.35
N ILE A 519 13.66 -18.26 8.44
CA ILE A 519 12.63 -19.31 8.55
C ILE A 519 11.44 -19.07 7.62
N GLU A 520 11.09 -17.82 7.35
CA GLU A 520 9.99 -17.47 6.46
C GLU A 520 10.39 -17.63 5.00
N LEU A 521 11.63 -17.29 4.66
CA LEU A 521 12.21 -17.56 3.34
C LEU A 521 12.26 -19.07 3.06
N LEU A 522 12.53 -19.91 4.07
CA LEU A 522 12.44 -21.36 3.92
C LEU A 522 11.00 -21.85 3.64
N VAL A 523 10.01 -21.24 4.30
CA VAL A 523 8.59 -21.62 4.19
C VAL A 523 7.94 -21.08 2.92
N GLN A 524 8.32 -19.89 2.46
CA GLN A 524 7.69 -19.17 1.34
C GLN A 524 8.52 -19.20 0.05
N GLY A 525 9.84 -19.34 0.14
CA GLY A 525 10.75 -19.24 -1.00
C GLY A 525 10.53 -20.34 -2.03
N THR A 526 10.96 -20.08 -3.26
CA THR A 526 10.97 -21.08 -4.34
C THR A 526 12.16 -22.03 -4.19
N SER A 527 12.15 -23.19 -4.87
CA SER A 527 13.26 -24.16 -4.76
C SER A 527 14.62 -23.60 -5.21
N HIS A 528 14.64 -22.57 -6.05
CA HIS A 528 15.87 -21.93 -6.55
C HIS A 528 16.49 -20.97 -5.52
N GLU A 529 15.69 -20.40 -4.61
CA GLU A 529 16.18 -19.53 -3.52
C GLU A 529 16.79 -20.35 -2.38
N LEU A 530 16.46 -21.64 -2.27
CA LEU A 530 17.08 -22.57 -1.30
C LEU A 530 18.54 -22.92 -1.64
N ASP A 531 18.88 -23.01 -2.93
CA ASP A 531 20.27 -23.23 -3.39
C ASP A 531 21.18 -22.02 -3.12
N ASP A 532 20.60 -20.81 -3.08
CA ASP A 532 21.33 -19.61 -2.65
C ASP A 532 21.34 -19.44 -1.13
N PHE A 533 20.37 -20.02 -0.41
CA PHE A 533 20.41 -20.20 1.06
C PHE A 533 21.57 -21.08 1.52
N MET A 534 21.89 -22.14 0.75
CA MET A 534 23.11 -22.93 0.93
C MET A 534 24.39 -22.09 0.85
N LYS A 535 24.37 -20.95 0.14
CA LYS A 535 25.51 -20.03 0.01
C LYS A 535 25.48 -18.88 1.01
N SER A 536 24.31 -18.50 1.53
CA SER A 536 24.15 -17.32 2.40
C SER A 536 24.49 -17.57 3.87
N GLY A 537 24.69 -18.83 4.26
CA GLY A 537 25.25 -19.18 5.57
C GLY A 537 24.29 -18.85 6.71
N LEU A 538 23.32 -19.73 6.94
CA LEU A 538 22.75 -19.86 8.27
C LEU A 538 23.93 -20.24 9.20
N ASN A 539 24.46 -19.28 9.96
CA ASN A 539 25.51 -19.53 10.95
C ASN A 539 24.92 -20.31 12.13
N THR A 540 24.37 -21.48 11.90
CA THR A 540 24.11 -22.47 12.92
C THR A 540 25.46 -23.03 13.33
N SER A 541 25.78 -22.94 14.61
CA SER A 541 27.04 -23.39 15.22
C SER A 541 27.22 -24.92 15.22
N GLY A 542 26.57 -25.65 14.31
CA GLY A 542 26.62 -27.10 14.16
C GLY A 542 27.52 -27.54 13.00
N ASP A 543 27.95 -28.81 13.02
CA ASP A 543 28.74 -29.42 11.96
C ASP A 543 28.01 -29.30 10.61
N ASP A 544 28.77 -29.09 9.51
CA ASP A 544 28.23 -28.96 8.14
C ASP A 544 27.24 -30.08 7.76
N LEU A 545 27.45 -31.28 8.32
CA LEU A 545 26.59 -32.46 8.13
C LEU A 545 25.21 -32.33 8.83
N GLU A 546 25.15 -31.77 10.04
CA GLU A 546 23.88 -31.57 10.76
C GLU A 546 23.00 -30.55 10.03
N ASN A 547 23.63 -29.52 9.46
CA ASN A 547 22.96 -28.52 8.63
C ASN A 547 22.43 -29.15 7.33
N GLU A 548 23.22 -29.97 6.64
CA GLU A 548 22.79 -30.68 5.43
C GLU A 548 21.57 -31.57 5.70
N ILE A 549 21.61 -32.36 6.78
CA ILE A 549 20.48 -33.22 7.21
C ILE A 549 19.24 -32.36 7.51
N LEU A 550 19.40 -31.24 8.23
CA LEU A 550 18.29 -30.34 8.54
C LEU A 550 17.64 -29.77 7.27
N PHE A 551 18.44 -29.33 6.30
CA PHE A 551 17.93 -28.80 5.03
C PHE A 551 17.16 -29.85 4.23
N GLU A 552 17.66 -31.08 4.16
CA GLU A 552 16.98 -32.19 3.49
C GLU A 552 15.64 -32.54 4.16
N VAL A 553 15.56 -32.48 5.50
CA VAL A 553 14.30 -32.63 6.25
C VAL A 553 13.34 -31.49 5.96
N LEU A 554 13.82 -30.25 5.90
CA LEU A 554 13.01 -29.07 5.58
C LEU A 554 12.50 -29.13 4.13
N HIS A 555 13.30 -29.61 3.19
CA HIS A 555 12.86 -29.90 1.82
C HIS A 555 11.73 -30.91 1.82
N CYS A 556 11.89 -32.05 2.49
CA CYS A 556 10.81 -33.05 2.63
C CYS A 556 9.52 -32.43 3.18
N ASN A 557 9.62 -31.59 4.21
CA ASN A 557 8.46 -30.90 4.79
C ASN A 557 7.81 -29.93 3.79
N LYS A 558 8.60 -29.19 3.01
CA LYS A 558 8.09 -28.31 1.96
C LYS A 558 7.28 -29.06 0.91
N TYR A 559 7.76 -30.23 0.45
CA TYR A 559 7.03 -31.06 -0.51
C TYR A 559 5.76 -31.66 0.09
N LEU A 560 5.81 -32.10 1.36
CA LEU A 560 4.61 -32.57 2.07
C LEU A 560 3.56 -31.44 2.15
N ARG A 561 3.98 -30.23 2.52
CA ARG A 561 3.10 -29.06 2.58
C ARG A 561 2.54 -28.70 1.20
N GLN A 562 3.33 -28.76 0.14
CA GLN A 562 2.86 -28.51 -1.22
C GLN A 562 1.82 -29.54 -1.67
N GLN A 563 1.97 -30.81 -1.27
CA GLN A 563 1.05 -31.88 -1.63
C GLN A 563 -0.27 -31.83 -0.83
N PHE A 564 -0.19 -31.46 0.44
CA PHE A 564 -1.35 -31.32 1.32
C PHE A 564 -2.08 -29.98 1.21
N GLY A 565 -1.44 -28.98 0.62
CA GLY A 565 -1.93 -27.60 0.58
C GLY A 565 -1.75 -26.84 1.91
N SER A 566 -2.11 -25.56 1.92
CA SER A 566 -1.99 -24.68 3.10
C SER A 566 -2.92 -25.06 4.26
N VAL A 567 -3.83 -26.01 4.05
CA VAL A 567 -4.93 -26.33 4.96
C VAL A 567 -4.59 -27.32 6.07
N VAL A 568 -3.48 -28.04 5.95
CA VAL A 568 -3.08 -29.03 6.96
C VAL A 568 -2.57 -28.39 8.24
N ALA A 569 -1.84 -27.27 8.16
CA ALA A 569 -1.41 -26.53 9.34
C ALA A 569 -2.58 -26.08 10.25
N PRO A 570 -3.68 -25.46 9.75
CA PRO A 570 -4.85 -25.16 10.57
C PRO A 570 -5.49 -26.39 11.21
N ILE A 571 -5.57 -27.52 10.49
CA ILE A 571 -6.15 -28.76 11.01
C ILE A 571 -5.36 -29.27 12.21
N PHE A 572 -4.03 -29.37 12.07
CA PHE A 572 -3.16 -29.79 13.18
C PHE A 572 -3.23 -28.85 14.38
N HIS A 573 -3.17 -27.54 14.14
CA HIS A 573 -3.32 -26.56 15.22
C HIS A 573 -4.64 -26.75 15.98
N GLN A 574 -5.74 -26.96 15.25
CA GLN A 574 -7.05 -27.11 15.87
C GLN A 574 -7.20 -28.42 16.66
N LEU A 575 -6.61 -29.52 16.16
CA LEU A 575 -6.56 -30.80 16.87
C LEU A 575 -5.80 -30.68 18.19
N VAL A 576 -4.64 -30.01 18.18
CA VAL A 576 -3.81 -29.82 19.39
C VAL A 576 -4.50 -28.91 20.41
N VAL A 577 -5.08 -27.80 19.96
CA VAL A 577 -5.60 -26.76 20.86
C VAL A 577 -7.02 -27.06 21.35
N SER A 578 -7.91 -27.57 20.49
CA SER A 578 -9.35 -27.63 20.78
C SER A 578 -9.94 -29.05 20.84
N PHE A 579 -9.25 -30.06 20.31
CA PHE A 579 -9.73 -31.44 20.28
C PHE A 579 -8.66 -32.48 20.72
N PRO A 580 -8.07 -32.34 21.92
CA PRO A 580 -7.01 -33.25 22.40
C PRO A 580 -7.49 -34.68 22.66
N THR A 581 -8.79 -34.95 22.56
CA THR A 581 -9.39 -36.29 22.72
C THR A 581 -9.11 -37.24 21.56
N ILE A 582 -8.62 -36.72 20.42
CA ILE A 582 -8.27 -37.51 19.24
C ILE A 582 -6.76 -37.78 19.28
N SER A 583 -6.37 -39.06 19.12
CA SER A 583 -4.95 -39.40 19.05
C SER A 583 -4.33 -38.74 17.81
N THR A 584 -3.26 -37.98 18.01
CA THR A 584 -2.47 -37.41 16.91
C THR A 584 -1.94 -38.50 15.98
N ASP A 585 -1.63 -39.68 16.51
CA ASP A 585 -1.10 -40.81 15.74
C ASP A 585 -2.14 -41.34 14.74
N SER A 586 -3.42 -41.40 15.12
CA SER A 586 -4.47 -41.82 14.18
C SER A 586 -4.66 -40.82 13.04
N VAL A 587 -4.53 -39.52 13.32
CA VAL A 587 -4.64 -38.47 12.30
C VAL A 587 -3.46 -38.53 11.32
N VAL A 588 -2.24 -38.75 11.81
CA VAL A 588 -1.05 -38.91 10.95
C VAL A 588 -1.21 -40.12 10.04
N VAL A 589 -1.72 -41.25 10.55
CA VAL A 589 -1.99 -42.45 9.74
C VAL A 589 -3.01 -42.16 8.63
N ASP A 590 -4.08 -41.42 8.91
CA ASP A 590 -5.09 -41.11 7.90
C ASP A 590 -4.62 -40.07 6.87
N LEU A 591 -3.77 -39.12 7.27
CA LEU A 591 -3.08 -38.22 6.34
C LEU A 591 -2.10 -38.96 5.43
N LEU A 592 -1.34 -39.92 5.97
CA LEU A 592 -0.46 -40.78 5.18
C LEU A 592 -1.25 -41.65 4.20
N LYS A 593 -2.39 -42.22 4.62
CA LYS A 593 -3.30 -42.92 3.69
C LYS A 593 -3.83 -42.01 2.60
N THR A 594 -4.12 -40.75 2.92
CA THR A 594 -4.58 -39.75 1.94
C THR A 594 -3.47 -39.44 0.91
N LEU A 595 -2.20 -39.41 1.34
CA LEU A 595 -1.05 -39.29 0.44
C LEU A 595 -0.86 -40.54 -0.43
N GLU A 596 -0.99 -41.73 0.14
CA GLU A 596 -0.80 -43.01 -0.57
C GLU A 596 -1.93 -43.30 -1.57
N SER A 597 -3.18 -43.03 -1.21
CA SER A 597 -4.34 -43.34 -2.04
C SER A 597 -4.56 -42.30 -3.14
N GLY A 598 -4.06 -41.06 -2.94
CA GLY A 598 -4.24 -39.93 -3.85
C GLY A 598 -5.70 -39.48 -4.02
N CYS A 599 -6.66 -40.18 -3.43
CA CYS A 599 -8.10 -39.92 -3.38
C CYS A 599 -8.80 -41.05 -2.61
N ASP A 600 -9.61 -40.71 -1.60
CA ASP A 600 -10.65 -41.60 -1.10
C ASP A 600 -11.81 -41.63 -2.10
N SER A 601 -12.37 -42.81 -2.39
CA SER A 601 -13.44 -43.01 -3.38
C SER A 601 -14.71 -42.19 -3.13
N SER A 602 -14.90 -41.63 -1.94
CA SER A 602 -16.08 -40.83 -1.58
C SER A 602 -16.05 -39.38 -2.10
N SER A 603 -14.86 -38.80 -2.36
CA SER A 603 -14.77 -37.42 -2.92
C SER A 603 -15.08 -37.41 -4.42
N ALA A 604 -14.77 -38.50 -5.12
CA ALA A 604 -15.07 -38.67 -6.54
C ALA A 604 -16.59 -38.75 -6.83
N GLU A 605 -17.39 -39.29 -5.90
CA GLU A 605 -18.85 -39.33 -6.05
C GLU A 605 -19.49 -37.93 -5.90
N LEU A 606 -18.94 -37.08 -5.03
CA LEU A 606 -19.37 -35.68 -4.83
C LEU A 606 -19.02 -34.80 -6.04
N ASP A 607 -17.78 -34.85 -6.53
CA ASP A 607 -17.32 -34.08 -7.70
C ASP A 607 -18.08 -34.45 -8.99
N VAL A 608 -18.43 -35.74 -9.16
CA VAL A 608 -19.22 -36.23 -10.30
C VAL A 608 -20.68 -35.77 -10.22
N SER A 609 -21.23 -35.61 -9.01
CA SER A 609 -22.63 -35.19 -8.80
C SER A 609 -22.86 -33.69 -9.04
N GLU A 610 -21.85 -32.83 -8.84
CA GLU A 610 -22.01 -31.37 -8.90
C GLU A 610 -21.27 -30.67 -10.06
N LEU A 611 -20.03 -31.07 -10.41
CA LEU A 611 -19.21 -30.39 -11.45
C LEU A 611 -19.14 -31.14 -12.78
N GLY A 612 -19.71 -32.34 -12.84
CA GLY A 612 -19.76 -33.17 -14.05
C GLY A 612 -18.49 -33.99 -14.29
N VAL A 613 -18.67 -35.11 -15.00
CA VAL A 613 -17.67 -36.19 -15.19
C VAL A 613 -16.35 -35.68 -15.78
N ASN A 614 -16.39 -34.69 -16.67
CA ASN A 614 -15.19 -34.18 -17.35
C ASN A 614 -14.28 -33.36 -16.42
N PHE A 615 -14.85 -32.54 -15.53
CA PHE A 615 -14.07 -31.77 -14.57
C PHE A 615 -13.42 -32.67 -13.52
N ALA A 616 -14.18 -33.64 -13.00
CA ALA A 616 -13.68 -34.65 -12.07
C ALA A 616 -12.52 -35.48 -12.68
N LEU A 617 -12.61 -35.84 -13.97
CA LEU A 617 -11.55 -36.57 -14.67
C LEU A 617 -10.29 -35.71 -14.89
N GLN A 618 -10.46 -34.43 -15.26
CA GLN A 618 -9.35 -33.51 -15.46
C GLN A 618 -8.61 -33.24 -14.14
N ARG A 619 -9.36 -33.04 -13.05
CA ARG A 619 -8.84 -32.89 -11.68
C ARG A 619 -8.07 -34.13 -11.22
N LYS A 620 -8.64 -35.32 -11.41
CA LYS A 620 -7.97 -36.60 -11.10
C LYS A 620 -6.65 -36.77 -11.86
N ASN A 621 -6.60 -36.35 -13.13
CA ASN A 621 -5.37 -36.40 -13.92
C ASN A 621 -4.30 -35.43 -13.40
N THR A 622 -4.69 -34.22 -12.97
CA THR A 622 -3.75 -33.26 -12.36
C THR A 622 -3.22 -33.76 -11.01
N GLU A 623 -4.09 -34.36 -10.19
CA GLU A 623 -3.73 -34.93 -8.88
C GLU A 623 -2.81 -36.16 -9.03
N HIS A 624 -3.03 -37.04 -10.01
CA HIS A 624 -2.10 -38.13 -10.29
C HIS A 624 -0.73 -37.63 -10.79
N LYS A 625 -0.71 -36.52 -11.55
CA LYS A 625 0.54 -35.93 -12.04
C LYS A 625 1.31 -35.27 -10.90
N SER A 626 0.63 -34.57 -9.99
CA SER A 626 1.27 -33.99 -8.79
C SER A 626 1.78 -35.09 -7.86
N LEU A 627 1.00 -36.15 -7.61
CA LEU A 627 1.40 -37.26 -6.76
C LEU A 627 2.65 -37.97 -7.30
N ARG A 628 2.71 -38.25 -8.61
CA ARG A 628 3.92 -38.86 -9.22
C ARG A 628 5.15 -38.00 -9.05
N ARG A 629 5.01 -36.69 -9.24
CA ARG A 629 6.11 -35.73 -9.05
C ARG A 629 6.56 -35.72 -7.60
N PHE A 630 5.61 -35.60 -6.67
CA PHE A 630 5.85 -35.68 -5.23
C PHE A 630 6.56 -36.96 -4.82
N SER A 631 6.11 -38.14 -5.29
CA SER A 631 6.75 -39.41 -4.94
C SER A 631 8.19 -39.51 -5.45
N VAL A 632 8.47 -39.02 -6.66
CA VAL A 632 9.83 -39.03 -7.22
C VAL A 632 10.74 -38.07 -6.44
N ASP A 633 10.27 -36.85 -6.19
CA ASP A 633 11.02 -35.83 -5.49
C ASP A 633 11.31 -36.28 -4.04
N MET A 634 10.28 -36.72 -3.29
CA MET A 634 10.43 -37.24 -1.93
C MET A 634 11.39 -38.43 -1.85
N LEU A 635 11.34 -39.36 -2.80
CA LEU A 635 12.21 -40.53 -2.80
C LEU A 635 13.68 -40.14 -3.06
N ALA A 636 13.92 -39.08 -3.86
CA ALA A 636 15.26 -38.54 -4.07
C ALA A 636 15.84 -37.93 -2.77
N TYR A 637 15.06 -37.09 -2.06
CA TYR A 637 15.50 -36.47 -0.80
C TYR A 637 15.64 -37.49 0.33
N LEU A 638 14.72 -38.45 0.47
CA LEU A 638 14.85 -39.53 1.46
C LEU A 638 16.07 -40.41 1.19
N HIS A 639 16.40 -40.67 -0.07
CA HIS A 639 17.61 -41.41 -0.43
C HIS A 639 18.89 -40.59 -0.16
N ALA A 640 18.85 -39.26 -0.30
CA ALA A 640 19.95 -38.39 0.10
C ALA A 640 20.15 -38.40 1.63
N LEU A 641 19.07 -38.28 2.40
CA LEU A 641 19.09 -38.41 3.87
C LEU A 641 19.70 -39.75 4.33
N ILE A 642 19.30 -40.86 3.72
CA ILE A 642 19.81 -42.21 4.05
C ILE A 642 21.31 -42.35 3.72
N ARG A 643 21.84 -41.57 2.76
CA ARG A 643 23.28 -41.58 2.44
C ARG A 643 24.12 -40.77 3.42
N GLN A 644 23.50 -39.80 4.11
CA GLN A 644 24.16 -38.89 5.04
C GLN A 644 24.05 -39.36 6.51
N SER A 645 23.08 -40.23 6.82
CA SER A 645 22.95 -40.98 8.09
C SER A 645 23.83 -42.22 8.13
#